data_AF-A0A534P436-F1
#
_entry.id   AF-A0A534P436-F1
#
_cell.length_a   1.000
_cell.length_b   1.000
_cell.length_c   1.000
_cell.angle_alpha   90.00
_cell.angle_beta   90.00
_cell.angle_gamma   90.00
#
_symmetry.space_group_name_H-M   'P 1'
#
loop_
_entity.id
_entity.type
_entity.pdbx_description
1 polymer ?
#
loop_
_entity_poly.entity_id
_entity_poly.type
_entity_poly.pdbx_seq_one_letter_code
_entity_poly.pdbx_strand_id
1 'polypeptide(L)'
;MHCRKSLIALVCAAAPLAALGAEIERDDPRARLDATREWRGDAAFGVLQAASRERDRYGIGVRQRMMAAPVQASSFVNLGPDRADFDFNGAQYFETDSGRARQILPHPWNKDILYLSTAGGGVWKSFDAGAGWEPITDALGSTAIGALAMDPSNPDILYIGFGDPFDVRQPGLTRSTDAGATWSDAVALVATVGGAQVTASTVTDIKVDPRNSAVVLATTDVGLFRSTDGGATWQPAALATPTPTETFFFVWSLAWTGNDTWLATGEVADPTQPTSASKNAGRFTLWRSTDDGATWTWNGGALPGGDAQTLLIGRATLAVAPSTVGEPATSRVFLLAGSLQGDGTYDLFRSDDAGLGFLGVGLNSKGTPTNPNANQPSLDVLHQQAWYNQALAVDPRNPDLVLVGGDLSLLQSTDGGVTWSVLSNWLPVPQDLTMPYIHADLHSLAFGADGTFYAGSDGGIAVSTNVGTARVSFSSKLNQGLVTHLVYSVACAPESWPAELQGFIAGGMQDNGTRVRVGSSTTFNQLLGGDGIGVAVSGSAGTHPLPDGSLVPDVLVASSEFKLFRSLDGGQTWARFTSGMGSDQLPFFVRVARDTAAADGQTFVTFTGTPAKVYLSAAGGTWGNASGALHWQDSGITTASFAAPTPAGQPIGLRNLATHPGHSGVYGAVSSKYAYMTADRGNNWWVSVPPAPPGMPAGVGAYLLSSIAFDTADLSGNSYYVASRGTRLVNPAGTTYYPLPASFGHLYKTTDGGETWTSLGTQDVNSGGLPFVPVDVIAVDPGDSNTLYAGTDVGLYRSTDGGINWTRFGAGSLPLVEVDDVCISPASSRLTVGTYGRGFWQIGTGAGSDPAGVRGNGDTNFDQRIDGLDLIDLADALGTTQASSFYRWQADLTGTVNAIDSADLTALLARFGGQP
;
A
#
# COMPACT_ATOMS: atom_id res chain seq x y z
N MET A 1 50.70 -43.57 -21.13
CA MET A 1 51.55 -42.35 -21.24
C MET A 1 50.99 -41.33 -20.24
N HIS A 2 51.49 -41.28 -19.01
CA HIS A 2 52.54 -40.37 -18.50
C HIS A 2 52.20 -38.88 -18.69
N CYS A 3 51.68 -38.20 -17.64
CA CYS A 3 52.39 -37.34 -16.65
C CYS A 3 52.45 -35.87 -17.14
N ARG A 4 52.02 -34.83 -16.39
CA ARG A 4 52.53 -34.43 -15.06
C ARG A 4 51.55 -33.52 -14.27
N LYS A 5 51.60 -33.75 -12.96
CA LYS A 5 51.20 -32.87 -11.84
C LYS A 5 52.12 -31.64 -11.74
N SER A 6 51.64 -30.53 -11.16
CA SER A 6 52.02 -30.10 -9.79
C SER A 6 51.53 -28.71 -9.39
N LEU A 7 50.83 -28.69 -8.24
CA LEU A 7 50.85 -27.75 -7.11
C LEU A 7 50.77 -26.23 -7.36
N ILE A 8 49.74 -25.60 -6.77
CA ILE A 8 49.85 -24.87 -5.49
C ILE A 8 48.53 -25.04 -4.73
N ALA A 9 48.60 -25.64 -3.55
CA ALA A 9 47.59 -25.51 -2.51
C ALA A 9 48.09 -24.43 -1.56
N LEU A 10 47.35 -23.33 -1.46
CA LEU A 10 47.43 -22.46 -0.28
C LEU A 10 45.99 -22.19 0.19
N VAL A 11 45.74 -22.74 1.38
CA VAL A 11 44.64 -22.53 2.30
C VAL A 11 43.98 -21.16 2.16
N CYS A 12 42.78 -21.13 1.60
CA CYS A 12 41.70 -20.29 2.13
C CYS A 12 40.59 -21.26 2.52
N ALA A 13 40.27 -21.25 3.81
CA ALA A 13 39.12 -21.95 4.33
C ALA A 13 37.89 -21.46 3.54
N ALA A 14 37.35 -22.32 2.69
CA ALA A 14 35.99 -22.18 2.21
C ALA A 14 35.10 -22.34 3.45
N ALA A 15 34.80 -21.23 4.12
CA ALA A 15 33.61 -21.16 4.94
C ALA A 15 32.44 -21.55 4.02
N PRO A 16 31.54 -22.44 4.44
CA PRO A 16 30.40 -22.76 3.61
C PRO A 16 29.60 -21.47 3.40
N LEU A 17 29.36 -21.12 2.14
CA LEU A 17 28.23 -20.29 1.71
C LEU A 17 26.94 -21.01 2.14
N ALA A 18 26.62 -20.92 3.43
CA ALA A 18 25.46 -21.54 4.05
C ALA A 18 25.19 -20.85 5.40
N ALA A 19 24.86 -19.56 5.35
CA ALA A 19 24.34 -18.84 6.51
C ALA A 19 23.38 -17.71 6.08
N LEU A 20 22.57 -17.92 5.04
CA LEU A 20 21.45 -17.03 4.68
C LEU A 20 20.21 -17.81 4.20
N GLY A 21 20.02 -19.04 4.69
CA GLY A 21 18.76 -19.79 4.53
C GLY A 21 17.74 -19.44 5.61
N ALA A 22 17.62 -18.16 5.96
CA ALA A 22 16.68 -17.71 6.98
C ALA A 22 16.09 -16.33 6.63
N GLU A 23 15.32 -16.28 5.54
CA GLU A 23 13.94 -15.80 5.72
C GLU A 23 13.11 -17.00 6.21
N ILE A 24 13.25 -17.30 7.51
CA ILE A 24 12.31 -18.13 8.29
C ILE A 24 11.52 -17.19 9.23
N GLU A 25 11.60 -15.87 9.03
CA GLU A 25 10.84 -14.92 9.83
C GLU A 25 9.55 -14.60 9.07
N ARG A 26 8.46 -14.71 9.83
CA ARG A 26 7.11 -14.94 9.33
C ARG A 26 6.52 -13.57 9.06
N ASP A 27 5.96 -13.31 7.87
CA ASP A 27 5.11 -12.12 7.68
C ASP A 27 4.12 -12.02 8.87
N ASP A 28 4.18 -10.88 9.55
CA ASP A 28 3.34 -10.56 10.70
C ASP A 28 2.36 -9.44 10.31
N PRO A 29 1.28 -9.79 9.56
CA PRO A 29 0.28 -8.83 9.14
C PRO A 29 -0.44 -8.18 10.33
N ARG A 30 -0.34 -8.77 11.53
CA ARG A 30 -0.93 -8.21 12.74
C ARG A 30 -0.06 -7.11 13.31
N ALA A 31 1.23 -7.35 13.45
CA ALA A 31 2.17 -6.31 13.84
C ALA A 31 2.12 -5.15 12.86
N ARG A 32 1.98 -5.43 11.56
CA ARG A 32 1.67 -4.41 10.56
C ARG A 32 0.38 -3.67 10.85
N LEU A 33 -0.77 -4.34 10.96
CA LEU A 33 -2.07 -3.68 11.19
C LEU A 33 -2.02 -2.77 12.42
N ASP A 34 -1.44 -3.24 13.52
CA ASP A 34 -1.31 -2.47 14.75
C ASP A 34 -0.35 -1.27 14.55
N ALA A 35 0.77 -1.47 13.86
CA ALA A 35 1.69 -0.40 13.49
C ALA A 35 1.04 0.60 12.51
N THR A 36 0.23 0.14 11.55
CA THR A 36 -0.46 0.96 10.54
C THR A 36 -1.54 1.80 11.20
N ARG A 37 -2.27 1.26 12.17
CA ARG A 37 -3.24 2.03 12.98
C ARG A 37 -2.55 3.08 13.81
N GLU A 38 -1.43 2.73 14.45
CA GLU A 38 -0.61 3.70 15.15
C GLU A 38 -0.12 4.78 14.17
N TRP A 39 0.43 4.38 13.02
CA TRP A 39 1.05 5.26 12.03
C TRP A 39 0.08 6.14 11.24
N ARG A 40 -1.05 5.63 10.77
CA ARG A 40 -1.95 6.37 9.86
C ARG A 40 -3.08 7.09 10.60
N GLY A 41 -3.48 6.59 11.78
CA GLY A 41 -4.54 7.19 12.58
C GLY A 41 -5.95 6.90 12.05
N ASP A 42 -6.91 7.74 12.45
CA ASP A 42 -8.32 7.59 12.09
C ASP A 42 -8.58 7.94 10.61
N ALA A 43 -9.30 7.08 9.90
CA ALA A 43 -9.70 7.33 8.52
C ALA A 43 -10.79 8.41 8.42
N ALA A 44 -10.73 9.24 7.37
CA ALA A 44 -11.66 10.35 7.19
C ALA A 44 -12.23 10.40 5.77
N PHE A 45 -13.56 10.45 5.67
CA PHE A 45 -14.25 10.71 4.40
C PHE A 45 -13.85 12.07 3.78
N GLY A 46 -13.38 13.01 4.62
CA GLY A 46 -12.90 14.32 4.20
C GLY A 46 -11.74 14.30 3.19
N VAL A 47 -10.95 13.21 3.13
CA VAL A 47 -9.85 13.05 2.16
C VAL A 47 -10.39 13.01 0.73
N LEU A 48 -11.40 12.18 0.44
CA LEU A 48 -12.02 12.12 -0.89
C LEU A 48 -12.67 13.45 -1.28
N GLN A 49 -13.25 14.18 -0.30
CA GLN A 49 -13.80 15.51 -0.55
C GLN A 49 -12.71 16.55 -0.84
N ALA A 50 -11.57 16.47 -0.14
CA ALA A 50 -10.41 17.33 -0.40
C ALA A 50 -9.80 17.03 -1.77
N ALA A 51 -9.64 15.76 -2.11
CA ALA A 51 -9.20 15.34 -3.42
C ALA A 51 -10.13 15.82 -4.53
N SER A 52 -11.45 15.72 -4.36
CA SER A 52 -12.44 16.27 -5.30
C SER A 52 -12.24 17.77 -5.53
N ARG A 53 -12.00 18.55 -4.46
CA ARG A 53 -11.71 20.00 -4.59
C ARG A 53 -10.38 20.27 -5.27
N GLU A 54 -9.32 19.55 -4.93
CA GLU A 54 -8.00 19.74 -5.54
C GLU A 54 -8.00 19.31 -7.01
N ARG A 55 -8.78 18.27 -7.34
CA ARG A 55 -9.06 17.84 -8.69
C ARG A 55 -9.67 18.96 -9.52
N ASP A 56 -10.73 19.59 -9.01
CA ASP A 56 -11.39 20.72 -9.68
C ASP A 56 -10.45 21.93 -9.79
N ARG A 57 -9.67 22.21 -8.73
CA ARG A 57 -8.72 23.32 -8.66
C ARG A 57 -7.58 23.22 -9.67
N TYR A 58 -7.05 22.02 -9.90
CA TYR A 58 -5.88 21.79 -10.78
C TYR A 58 -6.21 21.08 -12.09
N GLY A 59 -7.48 20.73 -12.35
CA GLY A 59 -7.92 20.06 -13.58
C GLY A 59 -7.39 18.62 -13.71
N ILE A 60 -7.35 17.87 -12.61
CA ILE A 60 -6.80 16.50 -12.59
C ILE A 60 -7.89 15.51 -13.06
N GLY A 61 -7.66 14.74 -14.13
CA GLY A 61 -8.40 13.52 -14.49
C GLY A 61 -9.95 13.46 -14.52
N VAL A 62 -10.72 14.57 -14.66
CA VAL A 62 -12.15 14.51 -15.04
C VAL A 62 -12.45 15.54 -16.13
N ARG A 63 -13.23 15.13 -17.15
CA ARG A 63 -13.85 16.04 -18.13
C ARG A 63 -14.72 17.08 -17.38
N GLN A 64 -14.33 18.36 -17.45
CA GLN A 64 -15.06 19.61 -17.14
C GLN A 64 -14.99 20.26 -15.74
N ARG A 65 -14.35 21.46 -15.78
CA ARG A 65 -14.62 22.75 -15.09
C ARG A 65 -13.59 23.19 -14.05
N MET A 66 -12.52 23.83 -14.52
CA MET A 66 -12.06 25.17 -14.10
C MET A 66 -10.78 25.54 -14.86
N MET A 67 -10.57 26.84 -15.09
CA MET A 67 -9.26 27.33 -15.54
C MET A 67 -8.29 27.30 -14.36
N ALA A 68 -7.33 26.39 -14.39
CA ALA A 68 -6.06 26.64 -13.73
C ALA A 68 -5.15 27.38 -14.73
N ALA A 69 -4.53 28.48 -14.30
CA ALA A 69 -3.50 29.16 -15.07
C ALA A 69 -2.39 28.16 -15.49
N PRO A 70 -1.72 28.35 -16.64
CA PRO A 70 -0.62 27.48 -17.03
C PRO A 70 0.46 27.56 -15.94
N VAL A 71 0.61 26.51 -15.15
CA VAL A 71 1.71 26.41 -14.21
C VAL A 71 2.95 26.18 -15.05
N GLN A 72 3.80 27.22 -15.13
CA GLN A 72 5.16 27.04 -15.58
C GLN A 72 5.85 26.05 -14.63
N ALA A 73 6.55 25.08 -15.23
CA ALA A 73 7.62 24.25 -14.66
C ALA A 73 7.27 22.83 -14.16
N SER A 74 8.20 21.94 -14.55
CA SER A 74 8.51 20.57 -14.13
C SER A 74 7.36 19.55 -14.03
N SER A 75 7.54 18.42 -14.72
CA SER A 75 6.59 17.29 -14.73
C SER A 75 7.20 16.10 -14.00
N PHE A 76 6.38 15.43 -13.19
CA PHE A 76 6.75 14.14 -12.63
C PHE A 76 6.85 13.09 -13.75
N VAL A 77 7.83 12.21 -13.58
CA VAL A 77 8.08 11.02 -14.39
C VAL A 77 7.94 9.82 -13.47
N ASN A 78 7.10 8.85 -13.83
CA ASN A 78 7.01 7.59 -13.11
C ASN A 78 8.31 6.80 -13.35
N LEU A 79 9.00 6.39 -12.29
CA LEU A 79 10.24 5.65 -12.43
C LEU A 79 10.06 4.14 -12.33
N GLY A 80 8.88 3.65 -11.95
CA GLY A 80 8.59 2.26 -11.65
C GLY A 80 8.43 1.98 -10.14
N PRO A 81 8.51 0.71 -9.70
CA PRO A 81 8.93 -0.45 -10.49
C PRO A 81 7.95 -0.81 -11.61
N ASP A 82 8.42 -0.82 -12.85
CA ASP A 82 7.68 -1.38 -14.00
C ASP A 82 7.94 -2.88 -14.13
N ARG A 83 9.15 -3.31 -13.75
CA ARG A 83 9.58 -4.71 -13.73
C ARG A 83 10.81 -4.92 -12.83
N ALA A 84 11.17 -6.18 -12.65
CA ALA A 84 12.45 -6.60 -12.10
C ALA A 84 13.13 -7.58 -13.08
N ASP A 85 14.46 -7.53 -13.19
CA ASP A 85 15.21 -8.51 -13.97
C ASP A 85 15.59 -9.72 -13.10
N PHE A 86 15.70 -9.52 -11.79
CA PHE A 86 15.82 -10.59 -10.79
C PHE A 86 15.30 -10.12 -9.43
N ASP A 87 14.89 -11.11 -8.63
CA ASP A 87 14.47 -10.94 -7.26
C ASP A 87 15.30 -11.80 -6.31
N PHE A 88 15.29 -11.47 -5.01
CA PHE A 88 16.09 -12.15 -4.01
C PHE A 88 15.31 -12.37 -2.71
N ASN A 89 15.07 -13.64 -2.38
CA ASN A 89 14.57 -14.04 -1.07
C ASN A 89 15.26 -15.34 -0.63
N GLY A 90 16.34 -15.21 0.15
CA GLY A 90 17.23 -16.31 0.54
C GLY A 90 18.06 -16.90 -0.62
N ALA A 91 17.53 -16.86 -1.84
CA ALA A 91 18.17 -17.18 -3.10
C ALA A 91 17.66 -16.23 -4.21
N GLN A 92 18.46 -16.09 -5.27
CA GLN A 92 18.08 -15.32 -6.44
C GLN A 92 17.13 -16.11 -7.35
N TYR A 93 16.11 -15.44 -7.88
CA TYR A 93 15.15 -15.98 -8.85
C TYR A 93 14.76 -14.91 -9.89
N PHE A 94 14.07 -15.31 -10.96
CA PHE A 94 13.84 -14.48 -12.15
C PHE A 94 12.34 -14.34 -12.44
N GLU A 95 11.63 -13.72 -11.52
CA GLU A 95 10.21 -13.40 -11.63
C GLU A 95 10.03 -11.87 -11.64
N THR A 96 8.79 -11.40 -11.84
CA THR A 96 8.44 -9.99 -11.68
C THR A 96 7.22 -9.91 -10.78
N ASP A 97 7.26 -9.05 -9.77
CA ASP A 97 6.15 -8.81 -8.86
C ASP A 97 5.57 -7.41 -9.02
N SER A 98 4.39 -7.23 -8.42
CA SER A 98 3.77 -5.94 -8.16
C SER A 98 3.29 -5.88 -6.70
N GLY A 99 2.54 -4.85 -6.30
CA GLY A 99 1.91 -4.79 -4.99
C GLY A 99 0.65 -5.67 -4.85
N ARG A 100 0.10 -5.72 -3.62
CA ARG A 100 -0.99 -6.60 -3.21
C ARG A 100 -2.25 -6.51 -4.06
N ALA A 101 -2.55 -7.60 -4.75
CA ALA A 101 -3.78 -7.79 -5.53
C ALA A 101 -4.98 -8.09 -4.61
N ARG A 102 -5.99 -7.22 -4.63
CA ARG A 102 -7.23 -7.39 -3.85
C ARG A 102 -8.32 -8.11 -4.61
N GLN A 103 -8.47 -7.77 -5.89
CA GLN A 103 -9.47 -8.41 -6.73
C GLN A 103 -9.04 -8.38 -8.20
N ILE A 104 -9.13 -9.56 -8.83
CA ILE A 104 -8.94 -9.73 -10.26
C ILE A 104 -10.31 -9.94 -10.88
N LEU A 105 -10.65 -9.13 -11.89
CA LEU A 105 -11.97 -9.11 -12.49
C LEU A 105 -11.87 -9.22 -14.02
N PRO A 106 -11.81 -10.46 -14.54
CA PRO A 106 -11.86 -10.70 -15.99
C PRO A 106 -13.22 -10.27 -16.54
N HIS A 107 -13.21 -9.65 -17.72
CA HIS A 107 -14.44 -9.28 -18.38
C HIS A 107 -15.22 -10.55 -18.81
N PRO A 108 -16.55 -10.62 -18.58
CA PRO A 108 -17.33 -11.87 -18.74
C PRO A 108 -17.40 -12.44 -20.17
N TRP A 109 -17.10 -11.66 -21.20
CA TRP A 109 -17.17 -12.11 -22.60
C TRP A 109 -16.08 -11.55 -23.51
N ASN A 110 -15.22 -10.65 -23.01
CA ASN A 110 -14.05 -10.18 -23.75
C ASN A 110 -12.78 -10.57 -22.98
N LYS A 111 -12.10 -11.65 -23.42
CA LYS A 111 -10.91 -12.16 -22.73
C LYS A 111 -9.73 -11.18 -22.67
N ASP A 112 -9.73 -10.14 -23.51
CA ASP A 112 -8.64 -9.17 -23.56
C ASP A 112 -8.80 -8.06 -22.50
N ILE A 113 -10.02 -7.88 -21.95
CA ILE A 113 -10.26 -6.89 -20.90
C ILE A 113 -10.17 -7.55 -19.53
N LEU A 114 -9.28 -7.00 -18.70
CA LEU A 114 -9.03 -7.45 -17.34
C LEU A 114 -8.91 -6.24 -16.42
N TYR A 115 -9.48 -6.32 -15.23
CA TYR A 115 -9.27 -5.31 -14.19
C TYR A 115 -8.56 -5.93 -12.99
N LEU A 116 -7.70 -5.14 -12.36
CA LEU A 116 -7.03 -5.46 -11.12
C LEU A 116 -7.24 -4.30 -10.14
N SER A 117 -7.86 -4.56 -8.99
CA SER A 117 -7.75 -3.65 -7.85
C SER A 117 -6.63 -4.09 -6.92
N THR A 118 -5.86 -3.15 -6.41
CA THR A 118 -4.83 -3.39 -5.40
C THR A 118 -5.13 -2.67 -4.10
N ALA A 119 -4.51 -3.10 -3.01
CA ALA A 119 -4.87 -2.60 -1.69
C ALA A 119 -4.45 -1.15 -1.41
N GLY A 120 -3.46 -0.65 -2.14
CA GLY A 120 -3.01 0.73 -2.05
C GLY A 120 -2.69 1.37 -3.39
N GLY A 121 -2.76 0.65 -4.50
CA GLY A 121 -2.39 1.15 -5.83
C GLY A 121 -3.55 1.31 -6.80
N GLY A 122 -4.77 1.45 -6.30
CA GLY A 122 -5.94 1.77 -7.09
C GLY A 122 -6.45 0.63 -7.96
N VAL A 123 -7.18 0.97 -9.03
CA VAL A 123 -7.64 0.01 -10.03
C VAL A 123 -6.88 0.22 -11.33
N TRP A 124 -6.51 -0.89 -11.94
CA TRP A 124 -5.85 -0.98 -13.23
C TRP A 124 -6.71 -1.74 -14.21
N LYS A 125 -6.64 -1.35 -15.47
CA LYS A 125 -7.33 -1.97 -16.59
C LYS A 125 -6.32 -2.39 -17.63
N SER A 126 -6.52 -3.57 -18.19
CA SER A 126 -5.83 -4.06 -19.36
C SER A 126 -6.81 -4.14 -20.52
N PHE A 127 -6.32 -3.90 -21.74
CA PHE A 127 -7.05 -4.10 -22.99
C PHE A 127 -6.50 -5.25 -23.84
N ASP A 128 -5.46 -5.94 -23.36
CA ASP A 128 -4.70 -6.94 -24.12
C ASP A 128 -4.35 -8.20 -23.27
N ALA A 129 -5.28 -8.59 -22.39
CA ALA A 129 -5.17 -9.73 -21.48
C ALA A 129 -3.98 -9.66 -20.48
N GLY A 130 -3.60 -8.45 -20.09
CA GLY A 130 -2.61 -8.16 -19.05
C GLY A 130 -1.19 -7.98 -19.58
N ALA A 131 -1.02 -7.80 -20.90
CA ALA A 131 0.28 -7.45 -21.47
C ALA A 131 0.61 -5.96 -21.28
N GLY A 132 -0.41 -5.11 -21.13
CA GLY A 132 -0.33 -3.71 -20.75
C GLY A 132 -1.40 -3.35 -19.72
N TRP A 133 -1.10 -2.35 -18.88
CA TRP A 133 -1.96 -1.93 -17.79
C TRP A 133 -2.03 -0.41 -17.67
N GLU A 134 -3.23 0.08 -17.40
CA GLU A 134 -3.52 1.50 -17.24
C GLU A 134 -4.22 1.77 -15.91
N PRO A 135 -3.82 2.78 -15.14
CA PRO A 135 -4.50 3.15 -13.90
C PRO A 135 -5.79 3.95 -14.21
N ILE A 136 -6.92 3.54 -13.64
CA ILE A 136 -8.23 4.19 -13.90
C ILE A 136 -8.78 4.97 -12.70
N THR A 137 -7.98 5.16 -11.65
CA THR A 137 -8.41 5.74 -10.36
C THR A 137 -7.53 6.90 -9.87
N ASP A 138 -6.60 7.41 -10.69
CA ASP A 138 -5.61 8.42 -10.29
C ASP A 138 -6.19 9.78 -9.91
N ALA A 139 -7.45 10.03 -10.27
CA ALA A 139 -8.17 11.26 -9.96
C ALA A 139 -9.16 11.14 -8.79
N LEU A 140 -9.24 9.98 -8.12
CA LEU A 140 -10.25 9.74 -7.08
C LEU A 140 -9.83 10.26 -5.70
N GLY A 141 -8.53 10.39 -5.43
CA GLY A 141 -8.03 10.86 -4.15
C GLY A 141 -7.68 9.79 -3.13
N SER A 142 -7.93 8.53 -3.47
CA SER A 142 -7.42 7.40 -2.72
C SER A 142 -7.22 6.23 -3.66
N THR A 143 -6.13 5.53 -3.42
CA THR A 143 -5.75 4.30 -4.12
C THR A 143 -5.97 3.07 -3.24
N ALA A 144 -6.52 3.25 -2.03
CA ALA A 144 -6.83 2.15 -1.13
C ALA A 144 -8.16 1.50 -1.48
N ILE A 145 -8.13 0.34 -2.15
CA ILE A 145 -9.32 -0.35 -2.65
C ILE A 145 -9.64 -1.57 -1.78
N GLY A 146 -10.83 -1.58 -1.20
CA GLY A 146 -11.34 -2.69 -0.42
C GLY A 146 -12.08 -3.73 -1.28
N ALA A 147 -12.85 -3.27 -2.27
CA ALA A 147 -13.64 -4.11 -3.16
C ALA A 147 -13.79 -3.49 -4.57
N LEU A 148 -13.84 -4.35 -5.60
CA LEU A 148 -14.12 -3.98 -6.98
C LEU A 148 -15.23 -4.88 -7.53
N ALA A 149 -16.30 -4.32 -8.10
CA ALA A 149 -17.33 -5.14 -8.73
C ALA A 149 -17.69 -4.60 -10.11
N MET A 150 -18.15 -5.52 -10.96
CA MET A 150 -18.67 -5.24 -12.28
C MET A 150 -20.08 -5.78 -12.34
N ASP A 151 -20.98 -5.06 -12.99
CA ASP A 151 -22.28 -5.58 -13.32
C ASP A 151 -22.12 -6.67 -14.42
N PRO A 152 -22.46 -7.94 -14.14
CA PRO A 152 -22.27 -9.02 -15.09
C PRO A 152 -23.20 -8.92 -16.31
N SER A 153 -24.29 -8.16 -16.22
CA SER A 153 -25.22 -7.91 -17.32
C SER A 153 -24.87 -6.66 -18.13
N ASN A 154 -24.14 -5.72 -17.53
CA ASN A 154 -23.59 -4.54 -18.19
C ASN A 154 -22.16 -4.23 -17.69
N PRO A 155 -21.13 -4.85 -18.29
CA PRO A 155 -19.73 -4.73 -17.88
C PRO A 155 -19.10 -3.34 -17.94
N ASP A 156 -19.80 -2.35 -18.51
CA ASP A 156 -19.38 -0.94 -18.44
C ASP A 156 -19.68 -0.31 -17.07
N ILE A 157 -20.53 -0.94 -16.25
CA ILE A 157 -20.81 -0.47 -14.90
C ILE A 157 -19.86 -1.13 -13.91
N LEU A 158 -19.05 -0.31 -13.25
CA LEU A 158 -18.10 -0.72 -12.21
C LEU A 158 -18.43 -0.05 -10.89
N TYR A 159 -18.12 -0.73 -9.78
CA TYR A 159 -18.23 -0.21 -8.42
C TYR A 159 -16.89 -0.37 -7.72
N ILE A 160 -16.46 0.69 -7.04
CA ILE A 160 -15.29 0.67 -6.16
C ILE A 160 -15.76 0.97 -4.74
N GLY A 161 -15.42 0.05 -3.84
CA GLY A 161 -15.45 0.31 -2.41
C GLY A 161 -14.05 0.69 -1.92
N PHE A 162 -13.92 1.86 -1.30
CA PHE A 162 -12.65 2.31 -0.74
C PHE A 162 -12.36 1.65 0.61
N GLY A 163 -11.08 1.72 1.00
CA GLY A 163 -10.57 1.26 2.28
C GLY A 163 -10.25 -0.21 2.25
N ASP A 164 -8.97 -0.54 2.21
CA ASP A 164 -8.51 -1.90 2.40
C ASP A 164 -8.76 -2.34 3.85
N PRO A 165 -9.34 -3.53 4.09
CA PRO A 165 -9.68 -3.97 5.44
C PRO A 165 -8.46 -4.31 6.32
N PHE A 166 -7.26 -4.42 5.75
CA PHE A 166 -6.05 -4.87 6.45
C PHE A 166 -5.00 -3.77 6.63
N ASP A 167 -4.94 -2.79 5.73
CA ASP A 167 -4.01 -1.65 5.82
C ASP A 167 -4.73 -0.29 5.85
N VAL A 168 -4.82 0.37 4.70
CA VAL A 168 -5.29 1.76 4.61
C VAL A 168 -6.81 1.79 4.54
N ARG A 169 -7.41 2.30 5.61
CA ARG A 169 -8.84 2.58 5.70
C ARG A 169 -9.16 3.90 5.01
N GLN A 170 -10.19 3.90 4.19
CA GLN A 170 -10.72 5.08 3.51
C GLN A 170 -12.23 4.92 3.35
N PRO A 171 -13.04 5.66 4.12
CA PRO A 171 -14.48 5.68 3.91
C PRO A 171 -14.84 6.13 2.49
N GLY A 172 -15.71 5.37 1.84
CA GLY A 172 -16.36 5.77 0.58
C GLY A 172 -16.69 4.60 -0.35
N LEU A 173 -17.65 4.83 -1.25
CA LEU A 173 -17.95 3.98 -2.39
C LEU A 173 -18.21 4.87 -3.60
N THR A 174 -17.75 4.49 -4.79
CA THR A 174 -18.07 5.18 -6.05
C THR A 174 -18.42 4.19 -7.16
N ARG A 175 -19.02 4.67 -8.25
CA ARG A 175 -19.35 3.88 -9.44
C ARG A 175 -18.93 4.57 -10.72
N SER A 176 -18.65 3.78 -11.73
CA SER A 176 -18.47 4.17 -13.13
C SER A 176 -19.59 3.55 -13.96
N THR A 177 -19.96 4.21 -15.06
CA THR A 177 -20.93 3.69 -16.05
C THR A 177 -20.31 3.63 -17.46
N ASP A 178 -18.99 3.76 -17.56
CA ASP A 178 -18.22 3.84 -18.79
C ASP A 178 -16.90 3.06 -18.67
N ALA A 179 -16.98 1.89 -18.03
CA ALA A 179 -15.89 0.92 -17.88
C ALA A 179 -14.64 1.49 -17.19
N GLY A 180 -14.86 2.42 -16.25
CA GLY A 180 -13.85 3.06 -15.42
C GLY A 180 -13.23 4.32 -16.01
N ALA A 181 -13.70 4.82 -17.15
CA ALA A 181 -13.19 6.06 -17.75
C ALA A 181 -13.55 7.29 -16.89
N THR A 182 -14.75 7.31 -16.31
CA THR A 182 -15.18 8.33 -15.34
C THR A 182 -15.89 7.70 -14.15
N TRP A 183 -15.87 8.42 -13.02
CA TRP A 183 -16.45 7.97 -11.76
C TRP A 183 -17.38 9.04 -11.19
N SER A 184 -18.44 8.61 -10.52
CA SER A 184 -19.30 9.50 -9.76
C SER A 184 -18.60 10.03 -8.51
N ASP A 185 -19.19 11.03 -7.87
CA ASP A 185 -18.79 11.40 -6.52
C ASP A 185 -18.91 10.20 -5.57
N ALA A 186 -17.98 10.10 -4.62
CA ALA A 186 -18.01 9.06 -3.61
C ALA A 186 -19.16 9.30 -2.62
N VAL A 187 -19.80 8.22 -2.18
CA VAL A 187 -20.84 8.21 -1.15
C VAL A 187 -20.32 7.55 0.12
N ALA A 188 -20.73 8.07 1.28
CA ALA A 188 -20.44 7.48 2.57
C ALA A 188 -21.50 6.43 2.92
N LEU A 189 -21.06 5.23 3.34
CA LEU A 189 -21.94 4.20 3.87
C LEU A 189 -22.05 4.37 5.38
N VAL A 190 -23.23 4.76 5.87
CA VAL A 190 -23.43 5.12 7.29
C VAL A 190 -24.46 4.20 7.93
N ALA A 191 -24.07 3.56 9.03
CA ALA A 191 -24.93 2.71 9.85
C ALA A 191 -25.18 3.34 11.22
N THR A 192 -26.23 2.88 11.90
CA THR A 192 -26.50 3.27 13.30
C THR A 192 -26.02 2.17 14.23
N VAL A 193 -24.96 2.45 14.99
CA VAL A 193 -24.34 1.51 15.94
C VAL A 193 -24.48 2.08 17.35
N GLY A 194 -25.20 1.37 18.23
CA GLY A 194 -25.41 1.83 19.62
C GLY A 194 -26.12 3.19 19.74
N GLY A 195 -26.89 3.59 18.72
CA GLY A 195 -27.52 4.91 18.60
C GLY A 195 -26.62 6.01 18.01
N ALA A 196 -25.35 5.73 17.73
CA ALA A 196 -24.43 6.64 17.05
C ALA A 196 -24.39 6.36 15.54
N GLN A 197 -24.23 7.41 14.73
CA GLN A 197 -23.95 7.26 13.30
C GLN A 197 -22.47 6.91 13.11
N VAL A 198 -22.18 5.78 12.48
CA VAL A 198 -20.83 5.31 12.20
C VAL A 198 -20.68 5.13 10.70
N THR A 199 -19.66 5.76 10.12
CA THR A 199 -19.33 5.61 8.70
C THR A 199 -18.42 4.40 8.52
N ALA A 200 -18.74 3.53 7.56
CA ALA A 200 -17.88 2.43 7.15
C ALA A 200 -16.50 2.95 6.78
N SER A 201 -15.45 2.31 7.30
CA SER A 201 -14.06 2.66 6.99
C SER A 201 -13.42 1.77 5.93
N THR A 202 -14.07 0.64 5.64
CA THR A 202 -13.69 -0.31 4.58
C THR A 202 -14.95 -0.94 3.98
N VAL A 203 -14.90 -1.16 2.67
CA VAL A 203 -15.85 -2.00 1.94
C VAL A 203 -15.15 -3.30 1.57
N THR A 204 -15.70 -4.44 1.98
CA THR A 204 -15.00 -5.73 1.93
C THR A 204 -15.37 -6.60 0.73
N ASP A 205 -16.60 -6.46 0.22
CA ASP A 205 -17.10 -7.10 -0.99
C ASP A 205 -18.28 -6.30 -1.57
N ILE A 206 -18.43 -6.34 -2.89
CA ILE A 206 -19.57 -5.76 -3.61
C ILE A 206 -20.04 -6.79 -4.63
N LYS A 207 -21.35 -7.01 -4.72
CA LYS A 207 -21.96 -7.88 -5.74
C LYS A 207 -23.21 -7.22 -6.33
N VAL A 208 -23.38 -7.40 -7.64
CA VAL A 208 -24.55 -6.95 -8.41
C VAL A 208 -25.42 -8.17 -8.72
N ASP A 209 -26.74 -8.03 -8.60
CA ASP A 209 -27.66 -9.10 -9.01
C ASP A 209 -27.59 -9.29 -10.53
N PRO A 210 -27.24 -10.50 -11.03
CA PRO A 210 -27.09 -10.73 -12.47
C PRO A 210 -28.40 -10.67 -13.26
N ARG A 211 -29.55 -10.65 -12.57
CA ARG A 211 -30.88 -10.52 -13.20
C ARG A 211 -31.40 -9.09 -13.15
N ASN A 212 -30.82 -8.23 -12.29
CA ASN A 212 -31.29 -6.88 -12.05
C ASN A 212 -30.17 -5.96 -11.56
N SER A 213 -29.54 -5.24 -12.50
CA SER A 213 -28.52 -4.21 -12.25
C SER A 213 -28.84 -3.17 -11.19
N ALA A 214 -30.13 -2.96 -10.87
CA ALA A 214 -30.54 -2.01 -9.84
C ALA A 214 -30.22 -2.50 -8.42
N VAL A 215 -30.17 -3.82 -8.20
CA VAL A 215 -29.89 -4.43 -6.90
C VAL A 215 -28.39 -4.66 -6.76
N VAL A 216 -27.80 -3.94 -5.82
CA VAL A 216 -26.37 -4.04 -5.48
C VAL A 216 -26.24 -4.19 -3.98
N LEU A 217 -25.37 -5.09 -3.54
CA LEU A 217 -25.06 -5.34 -2.14
C LEU A 217 -23.59 -5.03 -1.87
N ALA A 218 -23.31 -4.40 -0.73
CA ALA A 218 -21.95 -4.06 -0.29
C ALA A 218 -21.76 -4.41 1.18
N THR A 219 -20.72 -5.18 1.50
CA THR A 219 -20.34 -5.55 2.87
C THR A 219 -19.27 -4.62 3.41
N THR A 220 -19.30 -4.37 4.71
CA THR A 220 -18.44 -3.37 5.38
C THR A 220 -18.07 -3.80 6.80
N ASP A 221 -17.19 -3.03 7.43
CA ASP A 221 -16.85 -3.12 8.86
C ASP A 221 -17.97 -2.67 9.80
N VAL A 222 -19.08 -2.13 9.27
CA VAL A 222 -20.24 -1.66 10.05
C VAL A 222 -21.57 -2.29 9.61
N GLY A 223 -21.52 -3.36 8.82
CA GLY A 223 -22.68 -4.14 8.40
C GLY A 223 -22.80 -4.35 6.89
N LEU A 224 -24.00 -4.71 6.45
CA LEU A 224 -24.38 -4.90 5.05
C LEU A 224 -25.19 -3.70 4.55
N PHE A 225 -24.91 -3.23 3.35
CA PHE A 225 -25.66 -2.18 2.66
C PHE A 225 -26.28 -2.71 1.37
N ARG A 226 -27.43 -2.16 1.01
CA ARG A 226 -28.18 -2.49 -0.20
C ARG A 226 -28.58 -1.23 -0.96
N SER A 227 -28.47 -1.32 -2.27
CA SER A 227 -29.01 -0.37 -3.25
C SER A 227 -30.14 -1.02 -4.04
N THR A 228 -31.12 -0.22 -4.46
CA THR A 228 -32.16 -0.59 -5.44
C THR A 228 -32.20 0.32 -6.67
N ASP A 229 -31.18 1.14 -6.87
CA ASP A 229 -31.07 2.13 -7.94
C ASP A 229 -29.69 2.11 -8.64
N GLY A 230 -29.03 0.95 -8.62
CA GLY A 230 -27.73 0.73 -9.24
C GLY A 230 -26.59 1.45 -8.52
N GLY A 231 -26.69 1.64 -7.21
CA GLY A 231 -25.67 2.21 -6.34
C GLY A 231 -25.68 3.74 -6.28
N ALA A 232 -26.77 4.39 -6.69
CA ALA A 232 -26.93 5.84 -6.51
C ALA A 232 -27.25 6.18 -5.05
N THR A 233 -28.03 5.33 -4.37
CA THR A 233 -28.30 5.44 -2.93
C THR A 233 -28.15 4.09 -2.22
N TRP A 234 -27.77 4.16 -0.94
CA TRP A 234 -27.46 2.98 -0.13
C TRP A 234 -28.20 3.04 1.20
N GLN A 235 -28.73 1.89 1.63
CA GLN A 235 -29.40 1.73 2.92
C GLN A 235 -28.81 0.52 3.67
N PRO A 236 -28.64 0.61 5.00
CA PRO A 236 -28.22 -0.55 5.78
C PRO A 236 -29.29 -1.65 5.73
N ALA A 237 -28.86 -2.89 5.54
CA ALA A 237 -29.71 -4.08 5.57
C ALA A 237 -29.68 -4.69 6.98
N ALA A 238 -30.86 -5.05 7.50
CA ALA A 238 -30.97 -5.69 8.81
C ALA A 238 -30.59 -7.17 8.73
N LEU A 239 -29.65 -7.58 9.57
CA LEU A 239 -29.16 -8.96 9.67
C LEU A 239 -29.76 -9.63 10.91
N ALA A 240 -30.46 -10.76 10.74
CA ALA A 240 -31.06 -11.49 11.86
C ALA A 240 -30.00 -12.25 12.68
N THR A 241 -30.23 -12.36 13.99
CA THR A 241 -29.33 -13.07 14.92
C THR A 241 -30.04 -14.12 15.74
N PRO A 242 -29.31 -15.13 16.26
CA PRO A 242 -29.87 -16.07 17.21
C PRO A 242 -30.12 -15.42 18.58
N THR A 243 -29.45 -14.30 18.90
CA THR A 243 -29.63 -13.58 20.16
C THR A 243 -29.93 -12.08 19.94
N PRO A 244 -30.96 -11.49 20.56
CA PRO A 244 -31.34 -10.08 20.35
C PRO A 244 -30.28 -9.05 20.77
N THR A 245 -29.25 -9.47 21.50
CA THR A 245 -28.18 -8.60 22.00
C THR A 245 -27.08 -8.35 20.98
N GLU A 246 -26.96 -9.20 19.96
CA GLU A 246 -25.97 -9.06 18.89
C GLU A 246 -26.56 -8.14 17.81
N THR A 247 -25.98 -6.94 17.65
CA THR A 247 -26.52 -5.91 16.75
C THR A 247 -25.47 -5.32 15.81
N PHE A 248 -24.21 -5.76 15.90
CA PHE A 248 -23.09 -5.18 15.17
C PHE A 248 -22.28 -6.28 14.47
N PHE A 249 -21.97 -6.04 13.19
CA PHE A 249 -21.33 -7.03 12.35
C PHE A 249 -20.25 -6.39 11.48
N PHE A 250 -19.10 -7.04 11.44
CA PHE A 250 -18.17 -6.92 10.34
C PHE A 250 -18.56 -7.96 9.29
N VAL A 251 -18.99 -7.55 8.10
CA VAL A 251 -19.45 -8.47 7.05
C VAL A 251 -18.34 -8.62 6.01
N TRP A 252 -18.05 -9.85 5.58
CA TRP A 252 -16.84 -10.16 4.81
C TRP A 252 -17.09 -10.56 3.36
N SER A 253 -18.10 -11.38 3.07
CA SER A 253 -18.25 -11.98 1.74
C SER A 253 -19.72 -12.16 1.37
N LEU A 254 -20.03 -11.94 0.09
CA LEU A 254 -21.35 -12.13 -0.51
C LEU A 254 -21.31 -13.19 -1.61
N ALA A 255 -22.39 -13.96 -1.71
CA ALA A 255 -22.61 -14.90 -2.79
C ALA A 255 -24.06 -14.84 -3.29
N TRP A 256 -24.23 -14.59 -4.58
CA TRP A 256 -25.48 -14.86 -5.28
C TRP A 256 -25.54 -16.34 -5.66
N THR A 257 -26.57 -17.05 -5.20
CA THR A 257 -26.64 -18.53 -5.32
C THR A 257 -27.79 -19.00 -6.20
N GLY A 258 -28.28 -18.12 -7.07
CA GLY A 258 -29.37 -18.42 -8.00
C GLY A 258 -30.71 -17.83 -7.58
N ASN A 259 -31.54 -17.53 -8.57
CA ASN A 259 -32.78 -16.79 -8.40
C ASN A 259 -32.60 -15.59 -7.44
N ASP A 260 -33.49 -15.40 -6.48
CA ASP A 260 -33.48 -14.32 -5.49
C ASP A 260 -32.67 -14.65 -4.22
N THR A 261 -31.85 -15.71 -4.29
CA THR A 261 -31.14 -16.24 -3.13
C THR A 261 -29.72 -15.68 -3.01
N TRP A 262 -29.41 -15.23 -1.79
CA TRP A 262 -28.11 -14.69 -1.42
C TRP A 262 -27.60 -15.31 -0.11
N LEU A 263 -26.28 -15.43 0.00
CA LEU A 263 -25.58 -15.76 1.23
C LEU A 263 -24.62 -14.62 1.60
N ALA A 264 -24.44 -14.42 2.90
CA ALA A 264 -23.45 -13.51 3.45
C ALA A 264 -22.74 -14.14 4.65
N THR A 265 -21.44 -13.92 4.77
CA THR A 265 -20.64 -14.27 5.95
C THR A 265 -20.14 -13.02 6.66
N GLY A 266 -20.03 -13.09 7.98
CA GLY A 266 -19.50 -12.00 8.79
C GLY A 266 -19.10 -12.45 10.18
N GLU A 267 -18.82 -11.49 11.04
CA GLU A 267 -18.47 -11.69 12.43
C GLU A 267 -19.22 -10.71 13.33
N VAL A 268 -19.67 -11.16 14.50
CA VAL A 268 -20.24 -10.28 15.54
C VAL A 268 -19.12 -9.39 16.09
N ALA A 269 -19.09 -8.13 15.69
CA ALA A 269 -18.03 -7.19 16.04
C ALA A 269 -18.62 -5.81 16.34
N ASP A 270 -18.32 -5.23 17.50
CA ASP A 270 -18.69 -3.85 17.82
C ASP A 270 -17.62 -2.90 17.25
N PRO A 271 -17.92 -2.11 16.21
CA PRO A 271 -16.93 -1.22 15.60
C PRO A 271 -16.53 -0.05 16.53
N THR A 272 -17.26 0.18 17.63
CA THR A 272 -16.90 1.19 18.65
C THR A 272 -15.96 0.65 19.73
N GLN A 273 -15.81 -0.68 19.81
CA GLN A 273 -14.89 -1.36 20.73
C GLN A 273 -13.98 -2.30 19.95
N PRO A 274 -12.95 -1.78 19.26
CA PRO A 274 -11.99 -2.62 18.56
C PRO A 274 -11.32 -3.54 19.59
N THR A 275 -11.72 -4.82 19.61
CA THR A 275 -11.17 -5.79 20.55
C THR A 275 -9.71 -6.05 20.17
N SER A 276 -8.79 -5.67 21.04
CA SER A 276 -7.34 -5.85 20.81
C SER A 276 -6.87 -7.29 21.03
N ALA A 277 -7.74 -8.20 21.49
CA ALA A 277 -7.35 -9.52 22.01
C ALA A 277 -7.46 -10.71 21.03
N SER A 278 -8.18 -10.60 19.91
CA SER A 278 -8.32 -11.68 18.90
C SER A 278 -7.79 -11.26 17.52
N LYS A 279 -7.25 -12.21 16.73
CA LYS A 279 -6.88 -11.95 15.31
C LYS A 279 -8.11 -11.68 14.44
N ASN A 280 -9.25 -12.25 14.83
CA ASN A 280 -10.56 -12.06 14.21
C ASN A 280 -11.33 -10.89 14.83
N ALA A 281 -12.22 -10.25 14.05
CA ALA A 281 -13.06 -9.15 14.52
C ALA A 281 -14.14 -9.61 15.52
N GLY A 282 -14.48 -10.90 15.47
CA GLY A 282 -15.48 -11.47 16.36
C GLY A 282 -15.78 -12.93 16.08
N ARG A 283 -16.99 -13.35 16.43
CA ARG A 283 -17.47 -14.71 16.20
C ARG A 283 -18.18 -14.82 14.86
N PHE A 284 -17.91 -15.88 14.09
CA PHE A 284 -18.53 -16.14 12.80
C PHE A 284 -20.07 -16.10 12.80
N THR A 285 -20.62 -15.67 11.67
CA THR A 285 -22.04 -15.58 11.36
C THR A 285 -22.30 -15.90 9.89
N LEU A 286 -23.42 -16.56 9.62
CA LEU A 286 -23.88 -16.92 8.27
C LEU A 286 -25.34 -16.50 8.12
N TRP A 287 -25.65 -15.79 7.03
CA TRP A 287 -27.01 -15.37 6.70
C TRP A 287 -27.43 -15.83 5.32
N ARG A 288 -28.75 -15.97 5.17
CA ARG A 288 -29.40 -16.29 3.90
C ARG A 288 -30.60 -15.37 3.64
N SER A 289 -30.68 -14.85 2.42
CA SER A 289 -31.82 -14.11 1.88
C SER A 289 -32.41 -14.90 0.71
N THR A 290 -33.72 -14.77 0.50
CA THR A 290 -34.45 -15.33 -0.66
C THR A 290 -35.38 -14.28 -1.27
N ASP A 291 -35.00 -13.01 -1.16
CA ASP A 291 -35.79 -11.85 -1.58
C ASP A 291 -34.88 -10.71 -2.05
N ASP A 292 -33.84 -11.05 -2.81
CA ASP A 292 -32.87 -10.10 -3.40
C ASP A 292 -32.14 -9.26 -2.35
N GLY A 293 -31.81 -9.87 -1.20
CA GLY A 293 -31.11 -9.24 -0.10
C GLY A 293 -31.96 -8.23 0.68
N ALA A 294 -33.28 -8.21 0.50
CA ALA A 294 -34.16 -7.29 1.23
C ALA A 294 -34.34 -7.70 2.70
N THR A 295 -34.44 -9.00 2.98
CA THR A 295 -34.46 -9.56 4.34
C THR A 295 -33.47 -10.70 4.49
N TRP A 296 -32.87 -10.80 5.68
CA TRP A 296 -31.83 -11.78 5.97
C TRP A 296 -32.20 -12.61 7.18
N THR A 297 -32.06 -13.92 7.06
CA THR A 297 -32.31 -14.89 8.12
C THR A 297 -31.00 -15.48 8.64
N TRP A 298 -30.96 -15.80 9.93
CA TRP A 298 -29.85 -16.55 10.52
C TRP A 298 -29.78 -17.94 9.87
N ASN A 299 -28.60 -18.33 9.41
CA ASN A 299 -28.38 -19.60 8.70
C ASN A 299 -27.23 -20.44 9.27
N GLY A 300 -26.82 -20.18 10.52
CA GLY A 300 -25.77 -20.97 11.21
C GLY A 300 -26.12 -22.46 11.34
N GLY A 301 -27.42 -22.78 11.45
CA GLY A 301 -27.94 -24.14 11.53
C GLY A 301 -27.71 -25.01 10.29
N ALA A 302 -27.34 -24.41 9.15
CA ALA A 302 -27.04 -25.14 7.92
C ALA A 302 -25.70 -25.88 7.97
N LEU A 303 -24.82 -25.57 8.92
CA LEU A 303 -23.51 -26.23 9.06
C LEU A 303 -23.64 -27.64 9.69
N PRO A 304 -22.70 -28.58 9.44
CA PRO A 304 -22.77 -29.96 9.94
C PRO A 304 -22.93 -30.14 11.47
N GLY A 305 -22.54 -29.13 12.25
CA GLY A 305 -22.71 -29.08 13.71
C GLY A 305 -23.81 -28.12 14.19
N GLY A 306 -24.62 -27.60 13.28
CA GLY A 306 -25.61 -26.54 13.53
C GLY A 306 -24.98 -25.27 14.10
N ASP A 307 -25.75 -24.53 14.89
CA ASP A 307 -25.30 -23.25 15.47
C ASP A 307 -24.03 -23.38 16.33
N ALA A 308 -23.81 -24.52 16.98
CA ALA A 308 -22.60 -24.75 17.79
C ALA A 308 -21.32 -24.68 16.94
N GLN A 309 -21.42 -25.02 15.65
CA GLN A 309 -20.31 -24.94 14.70
C GLN A 309 -19.82 -23.50 14.50
N THR A 310 -20.73 -22.53 14.56
CA THR A 310 -20.40 -21.09 14.37
C THR A 310 -19.54 -20.54 15.50
N LEU A 311 -19.52 -21.19 16.66
CA LEU A 311 -18.68 -20.80 17.80
C LEU A 311 -17.21 -21.20 17.62
N LEU A 312 -16.88 -21.99 16.59
CA LEU A 312 -15.54 -22.54 16.36
C LEU A 312 -14.82 -21.91 15.15
N ILE A 313 -15.53 -21.06 14.40
CA ILE A 313 -15.10 -20.47 13.14
C ILE A 313 -14.86 -18.96 13.32
N GLY A 314 -13.85 -18.45 12.64
CA GLY A 314 -13.55 -17.02 12.51
C GLY A 314 -14.08 -16.43 11.21
N ARG A 315 -13.29 -15.59 10.55
CA ARG A 315 -13.60 -15.12 9.19
C ARG A 315 -13.82 -16.28 8.22
N ALA A 316 -14.77 -16.12 7.30
CA ALA A 316 -14.98 -17.06 6.20
C ALA A 316 -15.32 -16.38 4.87
N THR A 317 -14.90 -17.00 3.76
CA THR A 317 -15.07 -16.51 2.39
C THR A 317 -15.93 -17.47 1.59
N LEU A 318 -16.85 -16.93 0.78
CA LEU A 318 -17.75 -17.70 -0.07
C LEU A 318 -17.28 -17.74 -1.53
N ALA A 319 -17.52 -18.86 -2.21
CA ALA A 319 -17.46 -18.95 -3.67
C ALA A 319 -18.58 -19.83 -4.19
N VAL A 320 -19.14 -19.47 -5.35
CA VAL A 320 -20.25 -20.18 -5.98
C VAL A 320 -19.75 -20.79 -7.27
N ALA A 321 -20.23 -21.99 -7.63
CA ALA A 321 -20.00 -22.58 -8.94
C ALA A 321 -20.98 -21.98 -9.97
N PRO A 322 -20.55 -21.08 -10.88
CA PRO A 322 -21.44 -20.39 -11.80
C PRO A 322 -22.27 -21.32 -12.69
N SER A 323 -21.76 -22.52 -13.00
CA SER A 323 -22.44 -23.54 -13.78
C SER A 323 -23.71 -24.13 -13.13
N THR A 324 -23.97 -23.83 -11.85
CA THR A 324 -25.04 -24.48 -11.06
C THR A 324 -26.10 -23.52 -10.51
N VAL A 325 -25.92 -22.21 -10.71
CA VAL A 325 -26.79 -21.14 -10.17
C VAL A 325 -28.13 -20.96 -10.87
N GLY A 326 -28.39 -21.74 -11.93
CA GLY A 326 -29.67 -21.69 -12.66
C GLY A 326 -30.87 -22.06 -11.79
N GLU A 327 -30.67 -22.92 -10.78
CA GLU A 327 -31.69 -23.35 -9.83
C GLU A 327 -31.10 -23.42 -8.41
N PRO A 328 -31.66 -22.72 -7.41
CA PRO A 328 -31.13 -22.72 -6.05
C PRO A 328 -30.98 -24.14 -5.44
N ALA A 329 -31.89 -25.06 -5.79
CA ALA A 329 -31.87 -26.44 -5.28
C ALA A 329 -30.65 -27.27 -5.73
N THR A 330 -29.88 -26.79 -6.71
CA THR A 330 -28.67 -27.45 -7.22
C THR A 330 -27.44 -26.56 -7.16
N SER A 331 -27.58 -25.33 -6.67
CA SER A 331 -26.49 -24.36 -6.66
C SER A 331 -25.41 -24.78 -5.67
N ARG A 332 -24.21 -25.00 -6.20
CA ARG A 332 -23.05 -25.37 -5.40
C ARG A 332 -22.33 -24.13 -4.87
N VAL A 333 -22.09 -24.15 -3.57
CA VAL A 333 -21.41 -23.10 -2.83
C VAL A 333 -20.32 -23.72 -1.97
N PHE A 334 -19.14 -23.10 -1.97
CA PHE A 334 -18.07 -23.41 -1.04
C PHE A 334 -17.91 -22.27 -0.04
N LEU A 335 -17.58 -22.63 1.21
CA LEU A 335 -17.31 -21.71 2.29
C LEU A 335 -15.96 -22.10 2.91
N LEU A 336 -14.95 -21.27 2.70
CA LEU A 336 -13.62 -21.43 3.30
C LEU A 336 -13.62 -20.76 4.67
N ALA A 337 -13.47 -21.54 5.74
CA ALA A 337 -13.56 -21.08 7.11
C ALA A 337 -12.18 -21.05 7.77
N GLY A 338 -11.83 -19.91 8.39
CA GLY A 338 -10.70 -19.80 9.30
C GLY A 338 -11.03 -20.28 10.71
N SER A 339 -10.01 -20.64 11.49
CA SER A 339 -10.15 -20.94 12.91
C SER A 339 -10.72 -19.73 13.67
N LEU A 340 -11.37 -19.97 14.81
CA LEU A 340 -11.83 -18.88 15.68
C LEU A 340 -10.69 -17.95 16.11
N GLN A 341 -9.47 -18.47 16.24
CA GLN A 341 -8.29 -17.70 16.58
C GLN A 341 -7.69 -16.96 15.38
N GLY A 342 -8.13 -17.27 14.15
CA GLY A 342 -7.64 -16.66 12.90
C GLY A 342 -6.25 -17.15 12.50
N ASP A 343 -5.76 -18.22 13.10
CA ASP A 343 -4.39 -18.75 12.96
C ASP A 343 -4.32 -20.12 12.27
N GLY A 344 -5.38 -20.50 11.56
CA GLY A 344 -5.42 -21.71 10.78
C GLY A 344 -6.68 -21.81 9.93
N THR A 345 -6.68 -22.76 9.01
CA THR A 345 -7.84 -23.23 8.28
C THR A 345 -8.68 -24.07 9.22
N TYR A 346 -9.93 -23.70 9.43
CA TYR A 346 -10.86 -24.53 10.18
C TYR A 346 -11.31 -25.71 9.32
N ASP A 347 -11.99 -25.42 8.21
CA ASP A 347 -12.37 -26.38 7.18
C ASP A 347 -12.79 -25.64 5.90
N LEU A 348 -12.96 -26.39 4.82
CA LEU A 348 -13.78 -26.00 3.68
C LEU A 348 -15.14 -26.68 3.80
N PHE A 349 -16.21 -25.93 3.67
CA PHE A 349 -17.57 -26.48 3.62
C PHE A 349 -18.12 -26.41 2.20
N ARG A 350 -18.97 -27.37 1.84
CA ARG A 350 -19.67 -27.41 0.55
C ARG A 350 -21.17 -27.54 0.77
N SER A 351 -21.95 -26.70 0.12
CA SER A 351 -23.40 -26.85 -0.07
C SER A 351 -23.67 -27.16 -1.54
N ASP A 352 -24.67 -28.01 -1.79
CA ASP A 352 -25.15 -28.37 -3.12
C ASP A 352 -26.60 -27.85 -3.36
N ASP A 353 -27.09 -26.96 -2.47
CA ASP A 353 -28.48 -26.53 -2.37
C ASP A 353 -28.63 -25.05 -1.94
N ALA A 354 -27.77 -24.18 -2.47
CA ALA A 354 -27.79 -22.73 -2.21
C ALA A 354 -27.73 -22.35 -0.72
N GLY A 355 -26.95 -23.13 0.06
CA GLY A 355 -26.69 -22.90 1.47
C GLY A 355 -27.80 -23.35 2.42
N LEU A 356 -28.75 -24.18 1.97
CA LEU A 356 -29.73 -24.81 2.87
C LEU A 356 -29.07 -25.85 3.79
N GLY A 357 -28.06 -26.57 3.29
CA GLY A 357 -27.22 -27.47 4.06
C GLY A 357 -25.78 -27.47 3.57
N PHE A 358 -24.84 -27.53 4.51
CA PHE A 358 -23.41 -27.66 4.24
C PHE A 358 -22.88 -28.99 4.75
N LEU A 359 -21.89 -29.51 4.03
CA LEU A 359 -21.08 -30.67 4.40
C LEU A 359 -19.64 -30.20 4.63
N GLY A 360 -19.00 -30.72 5.69
CA GLY A 360 -17.56 -30.50 5.90
C GLY A 360 -16.75 -31.31 4.91
N VAL A 361 -15.85 -30.66 4.18
CA VAL A 361 -14.96 -31.31 3.21
C VAL A 361 -13.77 -31.97 3.92
N GLY A 362 -13.46 -31.54 5.15
CA GLY A 362 -12.42 -32.11 5.97
C GLY A 362 -11.01 -31.82 5.46
N LEU A 363 -10.76 -30.63 4.90
CA LEU A 363 -9.53 -30.26 4.21
C LEU A 363 -8.28 -30.60 5.04
N ASN A 364 -8.25 -30.20 6.31
CA ASN A 364 -7.14 -30.48 7.22
C ASN A 364 -7.12 -31.92 7.76
N SER A 365 -8.30 -32.54 7.92
CA SER A 365 -8.43 -33.87 8.52
C SER A 365 -8.09 -35.03 7.57
N LYS A 366 -8.08 -34.80 6.25
CA LYS A 366 -7.84 -35.82 5.22
C LYS A 366 -6.37 -36.22 5.04
N GLY A 367 -5.42 -35.44 5.57
CA GLY A 367 -4.00 -35.81 5.69
C GLY A 367 -3.25 -36.09 4.38
N THR A 368 -3.79 -35.73 3.20
CA THR A 368 -3.15 -35.97 1.91
C THR A 368 -3.55 -34.91 0.87
N PRO A 369 -2.59 -34.36 0.10
CA PRO A 369 -1.13 -34.61 0.13
C PRO A 369 -0.41 -33.82 1.24
N THR A 370 0.77 -34.29 1.64
CA THR A 370 1.72 -33.51 2.45
C THR A 370 2.20 -32.33 1.61
N ASN A 371 2.12 -31.13 2.17
CA ASN A 371 2.63 -29.94 1.50
C ASN A 371 4.18 -29.96 1.60
N PRO A 372 4.91 -29.86 0.49
CA PRO A 372 6.37 -29.93 0.49
C PRO A 372 7.03 -28.70 1.13
N ASN A 373 6.29 -27.61 1.36
CA ASN A 373 6.76 -26.47 2.11
C ASN A 373 6.90 -26.83 3.60
N ALA A 374 8.14 -26.84 4.11
CA ALA A 374 8.43 -27.16 5.51
C ALA A 374 7.79 -26.19 6.52
N ASN A 375 7.47 -24.96 6.11
CA ASN A 375 6.78 -23.96 6.94
C ASN A 375 5.27 -24.18 7.02
N GLN A 376 4.70 -24.97 6.11
CA GLN A 376 3.29 -25.32 6.07
C GLN A 376 3.13 -26.80 5.64
N PRO A 377 3.52 -27.79 6.48
CA PRO A 377 3.59 -29.20 6.05
C PRO A 377 2.23 -29.90 5.88
N SER A 378 1.13 -29.24 6.22
CA SER A 378 -0.24 -29.73 6.11
C SER A 378 -1.04 -28.98 5.03
N LEU A 379 -2.27 -29.41 4.77
CA LEU A 379 -3.24 -28.67 3.95
C LEU A 379 -3.90 -27.49 4.68
N ASP A 380 -3.29 -27.05 5.78
CA ASP A 380 -3.68 -25.82 6.46
C ASP A 380 -3.26 -24.62 5.60
N VAL A 381 -4.01 -24.36 4.54
CA VAL A 381 -3.71 -23.39 3.48
C VAL A 381 -3.73 -21.95 3.96
N LEU A 382 -4.64 -21.63 4.88
CA LEU A 382 -4.72 -20.32 5.50
C LEU A 382 -3.65 -20.10 6.56
N HIS A 383 -3.16 -21.20 7.16
CA HIS A 383 -2.08 -21.19 8.16
C HIS A 383 -2.27 -20.05 9.19
N GLN A 384 -1.20 -19.38 9.64
CA GLN A 384 -1.27 -18.40 10.73
C GLN A 384 -2.05 -17.11 10.41
N GLN A 385 -2.56 -16.99 9.19
CA GLN A 385 -3.08 -15.76 8.60
C GLN A 385 -4.53 -15.87 8.10
N ALA A 386 -5.31 -16.85 8.57
CA ALA A 386 -6.71 -17.03 8.16
C ALA A 386 -7.62 -15.80 8.37
N TRP A 387 -7.27 -14.88 9.27
CA TRP A 387 -7.99 -13.61 9.43
C TRP A 387 -7.68 -12.58 8.33
N TYR A 388 -6.51 -12.68 7.69
CA TYR A 388 -5.91 -11.72 6.76
C TYR A 388 -6.11 -12.12 5.29
N ASN A 389 -5.64 -13.30 4.88
CA ASN A 389 -5.72 -13.78 3.50
C ASN A 389 -6.62 -15.02 3.40
N GLN A 390 -7.56 -14.99 2.45
CA GLN A 390 -8.44 -16.11 2.11
C GLN A 390 -8.82 -15.94 0.65
N ALA A 391 -8.51 -16.91 -0.19
CA ALA A 391 -8.89 -16.86 -1.59
C ALA A 391 -9.53 -18.18 -2.03
N LEU A 392 -10.66 -18.10 -2.72
CA LEU A 392 -11.47 -19.26 -3.09
C LEU A 392 -12.12 -19.01 -4.45
N ALA A 393 -11.98 -19.95 -5.38
CA ALA A 393 -12.64 -19.90 -6.68
C ALA A 393 -13.08 -21.30 -7.13
N VAL A 394 -14.13 -21.32 -7.96
CA VAL A 394 -14.64 -22.53 -8.62
C VAL A 394 -14.67 -22.27 -10.12
N ASP A 395 -14.25 -23.24 -10.94
CA ASP A 395 -14.27 -23.07 -12.40
C ASP A 395 -15.71 -22.81 -12.90
N PRO A 396 -15.94 -21.79 -13.75
CA PRO A 396 -17.25 -21.43 -14.26
C PRO A 396 -17.97 -22.55 -15.03
N ARG A 397 -17.23 -23.54 -15.53
CA ARG A 397 -17.71 -24.64 -16.38
C ARG A 397 -17.71 -25.99 -15.67
N ASN A 398 -16.96 -26.12 -14.56
CA ASN A 398 -16.85 -27.36 -13.81
C ASN A 398 -17.01 -27.12 -12.29
N PRO A 399 -18.17 -27.48 -11.70
CA PRO A 399 -18.42 -27.27 -10.27
C PRO A 399 -17.58 -28.17 -9.35
N ASP A 400 -16.81 -29.12 -9.89
CA ASP A 400 -15.89 -29.98 -9.14
C ASP A 400 -14.44 -29.45 -9.14
N LEU A 401 -14.11 -28.47 -10.00
CA LEU A 401 -12.79 -27.84 -10.01
C LEU A 401 -12.79 -26.63 -9.06
N VAL A 402 -12.14 -26.77 -7.91
CA VAL A 402 -12.09 -25.77 -6.83
C VAL A 402 -10.64 -25.46 -6.51
N LEU A 403 -10.32 -24.17 -6.35
CA LEU A 403 -9.01 -23.69 -5.94
C LEU A 403 -9.11 -22.89 -4.66
N VAL A 404 -8.14 -23.11 -3.77
CA VAL A 404 -8.06 -22.48 -2.45
C VAL A 404 -6.66 -21.93 -2.24
N GLY A 405 -6.57 -20.63 -1.98
CA GLY A 405 -5.33 -19.94 -1.63
C GLY A 405 -5.38 -19.35 -0.22
N GLY A 406 -4.21 -19.18 0.37
CA GLY A 406 -4.01 -18.53 1.66
C GLY A 406 -2.55 -18.04 1.75
N ASP A 407 -1.93 -18.28 2.91
CA ASP A 407 -0.59 -17.80 3.29
C ASP A 407 0.50 -18.20 2.27
N LEU A 408 0.87 -19.48 2.18
CA LEU A 408 2.12 -19.86 1.47
C LEU A 408 1.94 -20.74 0.22
N SER A 409 0.72 -21.16 -0.09
CA SER A 409 0.46 -22.12 -1.17
C SER A 409 -0.95 -22.04 -1.76
N LEU A 410 -1.06 -22.50 -3.01
CA LEU A 410 -2.33 -22.69 -3.71
C LEU A 410 -2.69 -24.18 -3.76
N LEU A 411 -3.92 -24.52 -3.40
CA LEU A 411 -4.48 -25.87 -3.48
C LEU A 411 -5.51 -25.99 -4.59
N GLN A 412 -5.67 -27.21 -5.12
CA GLN A 412 -6.69 -27.54 -6.11
C GLN A 412 -7.36 -28.88 -5.80
N SER A 413 -8.66 -28.96 -6.03
CA SER A 413 -9.43 -30.20 -6.15
C SER A 413 -10.10 -30.28 -7.52
N THR A 414 -10.17 -31.48 -8.11
CA THR A 414 -10.87 -31.75 -9.40
C THR A 414 -12.11 -32.63 -9.24
N ASP A 415 -12.47 -32.97 -8.01
CA ASP A 415 -13.55 -33.91 -7.66
C ASP A 415 -14.47 -33.34 -6.58
N GLY A 416 -14.59 -32.01 -6.53
CA GLY A 416 -15.51 -31.30 -5.65
C GLY A 416 -15.10 -31.31 -4.18
N GLY A 417 -13.80 -31.39 -3.91
CA GLY A 417 -13.19 -31.37 -2.58
C GLY A 417 -12.88 -32.76 -2.00
N VAL A 418 -13.07 -33.84 -2.74
CA VAL A 418 -12.80 -35.19 -2.23
C VAL A 418 -11.30 -35.40 -2.06
N THR A 419 -10.50 -35.10 -3.08
CA THR A 419 -9.04 -35.12 -3.07
C THR A 419 -8.44 -33.76 -3.42
N TRP A 420 -7.19 -33.54 -3.02
CA TRP A 420 -6.49 -32.26 -3.15
C TRP A 420 -5.09 -32.42 -3.74
N SER A 421 -4.55 -31.34 -4.32
CA SER A 421 -3.18 -31.21 -4.81
C SER A 421 -2.65 -29.82 -4.47
N VAL A 422 -1.38 -29.72 -4.08
CA VAL A 422 -0.68 -28.44 -3.89
C VAL A 422 -0.11 -28.02 -5.25
N LEU A 423 -0.38 -26.79 -5.68
CA LEU A 423 -0.02 -26.28 -7.01
C LEU A 423 1.18 -25.34 -7.03
N SER A 424 1.45 -24.63 -5.94
CA SER A 424 2.51 -23.62 -5.89
C SER A 424 3.22 -23.59 -4.54
N ASN A 425 4.38 -22.92 -4.52
CA ASN A 425 5.14 -22.60 -3.32
C ASN A 425 5.65 -21.15 -3.40
N TRP A 426 5.69 -20.47 -2.25
CA TRP A 426 6.14 -19.08 -2.17
C TRP A 426 7.66 -18.90 -2.16
N LEU A 427 8.44 -19.85 -1.63
CA LEU A 427 9.89 -19.76 -1.70
C LEU A 427 10.41 -20.40 -2.98
N PRO A 428 11.15 -19.65 -3.81
CA PRO A 428 11.94 -20.20 -4.89
C PRO A 428 13.24 -20.80 -4.33
N VAL A 429 13.13 -21.81 -3.45
CA VAL A 429 14.33 -22.47 -2.90
C VAL A 429 14.96 -23.32 -4.01
N PRO A 430 16.30 -23.33 -4.16
CA PRO A 430 17.01 -24.24 -5.08
C PRO A 430 16.72 -25.73 -4.87
N GLN A 431 16.04 -26.12 -3.78
CA GLN A 431 15.69 -27.51 -3.47
C GLN A 431 14.39 -27.99 -4.14
N ASP A 432 13.51 -27.10 -4.65
CA ASP A 432 12.29 -27.55 -5.33
C ASP A 432 11.77 -26.59 -6.42
N LEU A 433 12.56 -26.41 -7.49
CA LEU A 433 12.05 -25.86 -8.77
C LEU A 433 11.04 -26.80 -9.47
N THR A 434 10.57 -27.88 -8.82
CA THR A 434 9.55 -28.76 -9.41
C THR A 434 8.13 -28.22 -9.20
N MET A 435 7.93 -27.36 -8.19
CA MET A 435 6.69 -26.62 -7.99
C MET A 435 6.79 -25.19 -8.52
N PRO A 436 5.78 -24.70 -9.24
CA PRO A 436 5.71 -23.30 -9.66
C PRO A 436 5.77 -22.32 -8.49
N TYR A 437 6.48 -21.21 -8.69
CA TYR A 437 6.47 -20.06 -7.79
C TYR A 437 5.18 -19.26 -7.96
N ILE A 438 4.58 -18.87 -6.83
CA ILE A 438 3.60 -17.78 -6.72
C ILE A 438 3.94 -17.06 -5.42
N HIS A 439 3.96 -15.72 -5.44
CA HIS A 439 4.20 -14.95 -4.23
C HIS A 439 3.23 -15.33 -3.10
N ALA A 440 3.67 -15.18 -1.85
CA ALA A 440 2.85 -15.43 -0.67
C ALA A 440 1.64 -14.49 -0.60
N ASP A 441 0.68 -14.87 0.24
CA ASP A 441 -0.50 -14.12 0.65
C ASP A 441 -1.58 -13.99 -0.41
N LEU A 442 -2.22 -15.11 -0.74
CA LEU A 442 -3.27 -15.16 -1.75
C LEU A 442 -4.57 -14.53 -1.24
N HIS A 443 -4.96 -13.40 -1.86
CA HIS A 443 -6.16 -12.63 -1.52
C HIS A 443 -7.28 -12.74 -2.57
N SER A 444 -6.96 -13.15 -3.81
CA SER A 444 -7.94 -13.18 -4.89
C SER A 444 -7.69 -14.35 -5.83
N LEU A 445 -8.75 -15.05 -6.23
CA LEU A 445 -8.70 -16.04 -7.30
C LEU A 445 -9.82 -15.74 -8.30
N ALA A 446 -9.53 -15.83 -9.60
CA ALA A 446 -10.51 -15.57 -10.64
C ALA A 446 -10.31 -16.48 -11.85
N PHE A 447 -11.41 -16.73 -12.56
CA PHE A 447 -11.41 -17.39 -13.86
C PHE A 447 -11.92 -16.44 -14.94
N GLY A 448 -11.18 -16.37 -16.05
CA GLY A 448 -11.66 -15.78 -17.30
C GLY A 448 -12.69 -16.67 -17.98
N ALA A 449 -13.48 -16.09 -18.88
CA ALA A 449 -14.50 -16.80 -19.65
C ALA A 449 -13.92 -17.90 -20.56
N ASP A 450 -12.65 -17.78 -20.94
CA ASP A 450 -11.87 -18.75 -21.70
C ASP A 450 -11.28 -19.89 -20.84
N GLY A 451 -11.37 -19.77 -19.52
CA GLY A 451 -10.79 -20.71 -18.56
C GLY A 451 -9.38 -20.35 -18.09
N THR A 452 -8.85 -19.19 -18.48
CA THR A 452 -7.60 -18.68 -17.91
C THR A 452 -7.80 -18.41 -16.42
N PHE A 453 -6.90 -18.93 -15.59
CA PHE A 453 -6.93 -18.80 -14.14
C PHE A 453 -5.92 -17.75 -13.68
N TYR A 454 -6.37 -16.90 -12.76
CA TYR A 454 -5.56 -15.85 -12.15
C TYR A 454 -5.55 -15.99 -10.63
N ALA A 455 -4.38 -15.85 -10.03
CA ALA A 455 -4.16 -15.83 -8.60
C ALA A 455 -3.50 -14.51 -8.20
N GLY A 456 -4.15 -13.77 -7.31
CA GLY A 456 -3.71 -12.49 -6.78
C GLY A 456 -3.14 -12.66 -5.37
N SER A 457 -1.97 -12.09 -5.16
CA SER A 457 -1.13 -12.22 -3.96
C SER A 457 -0.56 -10.86 -3.54
N ASP A 458 0.24 -10.81 -2.46
CA ASP A 458 0.95 -9.59 -2.05
C ASP A 458 2.00 -9.14 -3.08
N GLY A 459 2.45 -10.07 -3.93
CA GLY A 459 3.34 -9.84 -5.08
C GLY A 459 2.65 -9.65 -6.43
N GLY A 460 1.34 -9.38 -6.46
CA GLY A 460 0.59 -9.17 -7.70
C GLY A 460 -0.08 -10.42 -8.26
N ILE A 461 -0.10 -10.59 -9.58
CA ILE A 461 -0.87 -11.61 -10.30
C ILE A 461 0.04 -12.72 -10.84
N ALA A 462 -0.33 -13.98 -10.56
CA ALA A 462 0.13 -15.16 -11.28
C ALA A 462 -0.97 -15.70 -12.20
N VAL A 463 -0.62 -16.09 -13.43
CA VAL A 463 -1.58 -16.60 -14.43
C VAL A 463 -1.26 -18.03 -14.87
N SER A 464 -2.29 -18.82 -15.12
CA SER A 464 -2.20 -20.17 -15.67
C SER A 464 -3.33 -20.49 -16.64
N THR A 465 -3.03 -21.24 -17.70
CA THR A 465 -4.03 -21.73 -18.67
C THR A 465 -4.30 -23.24 -18.54
N ASN A 466 -3.70 -23.91 -17.54
CA ASN A 466 -3.74 -25.37 -17.42
C ASN A 466 -3.97 -25.88 -15.99
N VAL A 467 -4.59 -25.07 -15.12
CA VAL A 467 -5.21 -25.58 -13.89
C VAL A 467 -6.23 -26.68 -14.23
N GLY A 468 -6.50 -27.60 -13.30
CA GLY A 468 -7.31 -28.79 -13.63
C GLY A 468 -6.47 -30.00 -14.04
N THR A 469 -5.18 -29.83 -14.31
CA THR A 469 -4.29 -30.90 -14.79
C THR A 469 -3.31 -31.36 -13.71
N ALA A 470 -2.62 -32.49 -13.94
CA ALA A 470 -1.65 -33.04 -12.99
C ALA A 470 -0.34 -32.23 -12.88
N ARG A 471 -0.06 -31.34 -13.84
CA ARG A 471 1.13 -30.48 -13.85
C ARG A 471 0.74 -29.09 -14.35
N VAL A 472 0.75 -28.13 -13.44
CA VAL A 472 0.36 -26.74 -13.71
C VAL A 472 1.62 -25.89 -13.90
N SER A 473 1.52 -24.87 -14.73
CA SER A 473 2.54 -23.82 -14.85
C SER A 473 1.92 -22.46 -14.55
N PHE A 474 2.68 -21.59 -13.90
CA PHE A 474 2.30 -20.20 -13.65
C PHE A 474 3.30 -19.26 -14.31
N SER A 475 2.83 -18.06 -14.64
CA SER A 475 3.67 -16.95 -15.09
C SER A 475 3.36 -15.70 -14.27
N SER A 476 4.40 -14.97 -13.90
CA SER A 476 4.33 -13.66 -13.22
C SER A 476 4.39 -12.47 -14.20
N LYS A 477 4.45 -12.74 -15.51
CA LYS A 477 4.70 -11.69 -16.53
C LYS A 477 3.63 -10.60 -16.58
N LEU A 478 2.41 -10.89 -16.13
CA LEU A 478 1.34 -9.89 -16.11
C LEU A 478 1.59 -8.78 -15.06
N ASN A 479 2.59 -8.91 -14.20
CA ASN A 479 3.00 -7.85 -13.29
C ASN A 479 3.82 -6.74 -13.98
N GLN A 480 4.31 -6.97 -15.19
CA GLN A 480 5.03 -5.93 -15.92
C GLN A 480 4.09 -4.77 -16.29
N GLY A 481 4.48 -3.53 -15.96
CA GLY A 481 3.61 -2.36 -16.13
C GLY A 481 2.74 -2.02 -14.92
N LEU A 482 2.61 -2.92 -13.94
CA LEU A 482 1.82 -2.68 -12.73
C LEU A 482 2.66 -2.00 -11.66
N VAL A 483 2.73 -0.67 -11.72
CA VAL A 483 3.43 0.14 -10.71
C VAL A 483 2.56 0.31 -9.47
N THR A 484 2.43 -0.75 -8.68
CA THR A 484 1.49 -0.83 -7.52
C THR A 484 2.17 -1.02 -6.17
N HIS A 485 3.50 -1.05 -6.14
CA HIS A 485 4.28 -1.24 -4.91
C HIS A 485 4.03 -0.12 -3.89
N LEU A 486 4.03 -0.51 -2.62
CA LEU A 486 3.87 0.39 -1.48
C LEU A 486 5.24 0.87 -1.01
N VAL A 487 5.62 2.10 -1.35
CA VAL A 487 6.94 2.66 -1.03
C VAL A 487 6.87 3.38 0.31
N TYR A 488 7.61 2.88 1.31
CA TYR A 488 7.60 3.45 2.67
C TYR A 488 8.82 4.33 2.96
N SER A 489 9.93 4.14 2.27
CA SER A 489 11.12 4.99 2.38
C SER A 489 11.89 5.06 1.08
N VAL A 490 12.58 6.18 0.85
CA VAL A 490 13.36 6.44 -0.36
C VAL A 490 14.77 6.91 -0.03
N ALA A 491 15.77 6.31 -0.66
CA ALA A 491 17.15 6.78 -0.65
C ALA A 491 17.63 7.04 -2.08
N CYS A 492 18.21 8.22 -2.33
CA CYS A 492 18.83 8.56 -3.61
C CYS A 492 20.35 8.64 -3.48
N ALA A 493 21.02 8.72 -4.64
CA ALA A 493 22.44 9.02 -4.72
C ALA A 493 22.81 10.32 -3.97
N PRO A 494 23.76 10.26 -3.01
CA PRO A 494 24.43 11.43 -2.46
C PRO A 494 25.19 12.23 -3.52
N GLU A 495 25.36 13.54 -3.28
CA GLU A 495 26.13 14.43 -4.16
C GLU A 495 27.59 14.01 -4.33
N SER A 496 28.15 13.37 -3.31
CA SER A 496 29.53 12.87 -3.30
C SER A 496 29.76 11.69 -4.25
N TRP A 497 28.70 11.10 -4.81
CA TRP A 497 28.83 9.99 -5.75
C TRP A 497 29.15 10.49 -7.17
N PRO A 498 29.87 9.68 -7.98
CA PRO A 498 30.11 9.97 -9.39
C PRO A 498 28.82 10.21 -10.20
N ALA A 499 28.91 11.02 -11.25
CA ALA A 499 27.76 11.44 -12.06
C ALA A 499 26.97 10.26 -12.65
N GLU A 500 27.67 9.18 -13.03
CA GLU A 500 27.09 7.96 -13.57
C GLU A 500 26.19 7.19 -12.58
N LEU A 501 26.36 7.42 -11.27
CA LEU A 501 25.54 6.80 -10.22
C LEU A 501 24.41 7.72 -9.73
N GLN A 502 24.31 8.96 -10.22
CA GLN A 502 23.29 9.93 -9.77
C GLN A 502 21.86 9.52 -10.15
N GLY A 503 21.68 8.50 -10.99
CA GLY A 503 20.38 7.87 -11.27
C GLY A 503 19.95 6.80 -10.26
N PHE A 504 20.79 6.49 -9.27
CA PHE A 504 20.50 5.48 -8.26
C PHE A 504 19.33 5.88 -7.37
N ILE A 505 18.41 4.95 -7.18
CA ILE A 505 17.30 5.04 -6.24
C ILE A 505 17.16 3.68 -5.56
N ALA A 506 17.06 3.70 -4.24
CA ALA A 506 16.61 2.56 -3.46
C ALA A 506 15.34 2.94 -2.73
N GLY A 507 14.45 1.97 -2.52
CA GLY A 507 13.35 2.16 -1.60
C GLY A 507 12.94 0.89 -0.91
N GLY A 508 12.36 1.10 0.26
CA GLY A 508 11.86 0.04 1.09
C GLY A 508 10.39 -0.19 0.91
N MET A 509 10.03 -1.43 0.66
CA MET A 509 8.66 -1.87 0.41
C MET A 509 8.32 -3.04 1.31
N GLN A 510 7.06 -3.11 1.69
CA GLN A 510 6.54 -4.25 2.44
C GLN A 510 6.27 -5.40 1.47
N ASP A 511 6.54 -6.66 1.88
CA ASP A 511 6.42 -7.91 1.11
C ASP A 511 7.31 -8.00 -0.15
N ASN A 512 7.53 -6.88 -0.85
CA ASN A 512 8.34 -6.76 -2.05
C ASN A 512 9.80 -6.34 -1.77
N GLY A 513 10.22 -6.27 -0.50
CA GLY A 513 11.61 -6.10 -0.10
C GLY A 513 12.24 -4.74 -0.40
N THR A 514 13.58 -4.70 -0.37
CA THR A 514 14.38 -3.54 -0.76
C THR A 514 14.66 -3.56 -2.25
N ARG A 515 14.12 -2.57 -2.94
CA ARG A 515 14.19 -2.42 -4.40
C ARG A 515 15.22 -1.38 -4.78
N VAL A 516 16.01 -1.67 -5.83
CA VAL A 516 17.06 -0.78 -6.32
C VAL A 516 16.95 -0.58 -7.83
N ARG A 517 17.01 0.68 -8.23
CA ARG A 517 17.10 1.16 -9.61
C ARG A 517 18.45 1.81 -9.85
N VAL A 518 19.04 1.55 -11.00
CA VAL A 518 20.29 2.15 -11.46
C VAL A 518 20.07 2.91 -12.77
N GLY A 519 20.67 4.10 -12.88
CA GLY A 519 20.67 4.89 -14.12
C GLY A 519 19.30 5.48 -14.46
N SER A 520 18.82 5.27 -15.69
CA SER A 520 17.55 5.80 -16.19
C SER A 520 16.48 4.72 -16.46
N SER A 521 16.71 3.48 -16.03
CA SER A 521 15.79 2.34 -16.27
C SER A 521 14.45 2.48 -15.52
N THR A 522 13.43 1.74 -15.90
CA THR A 522 12.22 1.51 -15.07
C THR A 522 12.30 0.21 -14.25
N THR A 523 13.39 -0.54 -14.42
CA THR A 523 13.69 -1.76 -13.68
C THR A 523 14.12 -1.45 -12.25
N PHE A 524 13.49 -2.12 -11.29
CA PHE A 524 13.91 -2.14 -9.89
C PHE A 524 14.13 -3.60 -9.43
N ASN A 525 15.38 -4.00 -9.29
CA ASN A 525 15.73 -5.34 -8.81
C ASN A 525 15.59 -5.41 -7.29
N GLN A 526 15.11 -6.54 -6.76
CA GLN A 526 15.08 -6.79 -5.31
C GLN A 526 16.45 -7.30 -4.86
N LEU A 527 17.10 -6.55 -3.96
CA LEU A 527 18.40 -6.94 -3.40
C LEU A 527 18.30 -7.58 -2.02
N LEU A 528 17.19 -7.36 -1.31
CA LEU A 528 16.86 -8.00 -0.03
C LEU A 528 15.35 -8.24 -0.01
N GLY A 529 14.92 -9.45 0.32
CA GLY A 529 13.51 -9.85 0.38
C GLY A 529 12.80 -9.42 1.67
N GLY A 530 11.57 -9.91 1.84
CA GLY A 530 10.75 -9.72 3.04
C GLY A 530 10.23 -8.28 3.21
N ASP A 531 9.96 -7.90 4.46
CA ASP A 531 9.46 -6.57 4.83
C ASP A 531 10.57 -5.51 4.83
N GLY A 532 10.92 -5.06 3.63
CA GLY A 532 12.06 -4.21 3.31
C GLY A 532 11.93 -2.72 3.68
N ILE A 533 11.17 -2.33 4.70
CA ILE A 533 10.62 -0.96 4.87
C ILE A 533 11.63 0.20 4.89
N GLY A 534 12.71 0.12 5.67
CA GLY A 534 13.67 1.20 5.89
C GLY A 534 14.93 1.02 5.06
N VAL A 535 15.35 2.04 4.31
CA VAL A 535 16.59 2.02 3.51
C VAL A 535 17.47 3.25 3.73
N ALA A 536 18.79 3.08 3.71
CA ALA A 536 19.77 4.15 3.70
C ALA A 536 21.03 3.75 2.91
N VAL A 537 21.76 4.76 2.41
CA VAL A 537 23.00 4.57 1.64
C VAL A 537 24.15 5.38 2.23
N SER A 538 25.38 4.91 2.02
CA SER A 538 26.60 5.63 2.40
C SER A 538 26.84 6.87 1.54
N GLY A 539 27.55 7.86 2.08
CA GLY A 539 28.07 9.01 1.33
C GLY A 539 29.21 8.67 0.37
N SER A 540 29.95 7.59 0.58
CA SER A 540 30.97 7.11 -0.36
C SER A 540 30.40 6.01 -1.26
N ALA A 541 30.81 5.98 -2.52
CA ALA A 541 30.49 4.89 -3.44
C ALA A 541 31.76 4.16 -3.89
N GLY A 542 31.88 2.88 -3.54
CA GLY A 542 32.48 1.86 -4.40
C GLY A 542 31.43 1.32 -5.38
N THR A 543 31.81 0.51 -6.36
CA THR A 543 30.86 -0.05 -7.36
C THR A 543 30.98 -1.55 -7.48
N HIS A 544 29.83 -2.23 -7.55
CA HIS A 544 29.73 -3.68 -7.79
C HIS A 544 28.76 -3.97 -8.94
N PRO A 545 29.05 -4.97 -9.79
CA PRO A 545 28.12 -5.37 -10.84
C PRO A 545 26.98 -6.21 -10.26
N LEU A 546 25.75 -5.94 -10.70
CA LEU A 546 24.59 -6.80 -10.53
C LEU A 546 24.57 -7.93 -11.58
N PRO A 547 23.75 -8.98 -11.38
CA PRO A 547 23.53 -10.03 -12.38
C PRO A 547 23.17 -9.54 -13.79
N ASP A 548 22.47 -8.41 -13.90
CA ASP A 548 22.11 -7.76 -15.18
C ASP A 548 23.24 -6.90 -15.78
N GLY A 549 24.39 -6.80 -15.09
CA GLY A 549 25.56 -6.02 -15.48
C GLY A 549 25.53 -4.55 -15.07
N SER A 550 24.44 -4.07 -14.46
CA SER A 550 24.36 -2.70 -13.94
C SER A 550 25.28 -2.50 -12.71
N LEU A 551 25.75 -1.28 -12.48
CA LEU A 551 26.64 -0.95 -11.36
C LEU A 551 25.87 -0.32 -10.20
N VAL A 552 26.01 -0.91 -9.02
CA VAL A 552 25.43 -0.44 -7.76
C VAL A 552 26.51 0.01 -6.77
N PRO A 553 26.20 0.95 -5.87
CA PRO A 553 27.08 1.37 -4.78
C PRO A 553 27.40 0.21 -3.83
N ASP A 554 28.58 0.20 -3.21
CA ASP A 554 29.05 -0.85 -2.31
C ASP A 554 28.30 -0.93 -0.97
N VAL A 555 27.97 0.21 -0.35
CA VAL A 555 27.39 0.23 1.01
C VAL A 555 25.90 0.58 1.02
N LEU A 556 25.08 -0.41 1.36
CA LEU A 556 23.63 -0.31 1.55
C LEU A 556 23.23 -0.75 2.95
N VAL A 557 22.30 -0.04 3.56
CA VAL A 557 21.62 -0.44 4.80
C VAL A 557 20.14 -0.57 4.50
N ALA A 558 19.55 -1.70 4.86
CA ALA A 558 18.15 -2.01 4.62
C ALA A 558 17.56 -2.72 5.82
N SER A 559 16.27 -2.56 6.07
CA SER A 559 15.56 -3.38 7.05
C SER A 559 14.98 -4.63 6.40
N SER A 560 14.75 -5.64 7.22
CA SER A 560 13.79 -6.71 6.95
C SER A 560 13.22 -7.09 8.31
N GLU A 561 11.90 -6.97 8.47
CA GLU A 561 11.09 -7.30 9.66
C GLU A 561 11.78 -7.07 11.03
N PHE A 562 11.56 -5.90 11.65
CA PHE A 562 12.14 -5.50 12.95
C PHE A 562 13.68 -5.51 13.06
N LYS A 563 14.41 -5.71 11.96
CA LYS A 563 15.89 -5.80 11.94
C LYS A 563 16.48 -4.89 10.87
N LEU A 564 17.76 -4.56 11.05
CA LEU A 564 18.60 -3.90 10.06
C LEU A 564 19.68 -4.85 9.56
N PHE A 565 19.96 -4.77 8.27
CA PHE A 565 21.00 -5.47 7.54
C PHE A 565 21.87 -4.46 6.81
N ARG A 566 23.12 -4.83 6.59
CA ARG A 566 24.07 -4.05 5.81
C ARG A 566 24.76 -4.92 4.78
N SER A 567 24.87 -4.40 3.57
CA SER A 567 25.75 -4.90 2.53
C SER A 567 26.96 -3.97 2.35
N LEU A 568 28.10 -4.56 2.02
CA LEU A 568 29.35 -3.87 1.68
C LEU A 568 29.84 -4.24 0.27
N ASP A 569 28.98 -4.86 -0.54
CA ASP A 569 29.27 -5.35 -1.89
C ASP A 569 28.10 -5.10 -2.86
N GLY A 570 27.29 -4.07 -2.60
CA GLY A 570 26.18 -3.68 -3.48
C GLY A 570 24.99 -4.62 -3.46
N GLY A 571 24.67 -5.16 -2.29
CA GLY A 571 23.50 -6.00 -2.06
C GLY A 571 23.70 -7.47 -2.45
N GLN A 572 24.92 -7.89 -2.79
CA GLN A 572 25.20 -9.31 -3.11
C GLN A 572 25.24 -10.17 -1.85
N THR A 573 25.77 -9.62 -0.75
CA THR A 573 25.72 -10.25 0.57
C THR A 573 25.22 -9.27 1.62
N TRP A 574 24.46 -9.81 2.57
CA TRP A 574 23.88 -9.05 3.67
C TRP A 574 24.30 -9.64 5.02
N ALA A 575 24.67 -8.76 5.95
CA ALA A 575 24.97 -9.12 7.32
C ALA A 575 24.03 -8.36 8.27
N ARG A 576 23.56 -9.04 9.32
CA ARG A 576 22.75 -8.39 10.37
C ARG A 576 23.54 -7.23 10.98
N PHE A 577 22.94 -6.05 10.97
CA PHE A 577 23.54 -4.79 11.38
C PHE A 577 22.82 -4.22 12.60
N THR A 578 22.79 -4.99 13.69
CA THR A 578 22.16 -4.60 14.98
C THR A 578 23.09 -4.80 16.18
N SER A 579 24.40 -5.00 15.93
CA SER A 579 25.39 -5.17 17.01
C SER A 579 25.46 -3.90 17.86
N GLY A 580 25.31 -4.04 19.18
CA GLY A 580 25.29 -2.93 20.13
C GLY A 580 23.91 -2.51 20.65
N MET A 581 22.82 -2.99 20.03
CA MET A 581 21.43 -2.70 20.47
C MET A 581 20.92 -3.59 21.62
N GLY A 582 21.65 -4.63 22.00
CA GLY A 582 21.25 -5.54 23.09
C GLY A 582 19.94 -6.29 22.76
N SER A 583 18.96 -6.21 23.67
CA SER A 583 17.63 -6.82 23.52
C SER A 583 16.56 -5.88 22.97
N ASP A 584 16.93 -4.63 22.65
CA ASP A 584 15.96 -3.68 22.10
C ASP A 584 15.57 -4.09 20.67
N GLN A 585 14.30 -3.91 20.34
CA GLN A 585 13.73 -4.26 19.03
C GLN A 585 13.40 -3.00 18.24
N LEU A 586 13.64 -3.02 16.94
CA LEU A 586 13.17 -1.98 16.03
C LEU A 586 11.64 -2.11 15.88
N PRO A 587 10.92 -1.03 15.55
CA PRO A 587 9.50 -1.13 15.20
C PRO A 587 9.30 -1.87 13.87
N PHE A 588 8.04 -2.19 13.53
CA PHE A 588 7.70 -2.71 12.20
C PHE A 588 8.10 -1.72 11.10
N PHE A 589 7.61 -0.47 11.20
CA PHE A 589 8.05 0.63 10.31
C PHE A 589 9.44 1.15 10.70
N VAL A 590 10.48 0.40 10.33
CA VAL A 590 11.87 0.78 10.59
C VAL A 590 12.23 2.06 9.84
N ARG A 591 12.88 3.00 10.55
CA ARG A 591 13.50 4.20 9.96
C ARG A 591 14.99 4.20 10.23
N VAL A 592 15.77 4.46 9.19
CA VAL A 592 17.21 4.64 9.28
C VAL A 592 17.60 5.81 8.39
N ALA A 593 18.42 6.73 8.91
CA ALA A 593 18.93 7.86 8.15
C ALA A 593 20.45 7.93 8.26
N ARG A 594 21.09 8.44 7.20
CA ARG A 594 22.50 8.84 7.25
C ARG A 594 22.61 10.22 7.90
N ASP A 595 23.60 10.43 8.75
CA ASP A 595 24.07 11.78 9.08
C ASP A 595 24.78 12.32 7.83
N THR A 596 24.06 13.09 7.04
CA THR A 596 24.51 13.57 5.72
C THR A 596 25.67 14.55 5.83
N ALA A 597 25.83 15.21 6.97
CA ALA A 597 26.90 16.15 7.28
C ALA A 597 28.13 15.46 7.92
N ALA A 598 28.04 14.18 8.30
CA ALA A 598 29.18 13.44 8.85
C ALA A 598 30.24 13.18 7.77
N ALA A 599 31.49 13.60 8.03
CA ALA A 599 32.58 13.51 7.07
C ALA A 599 32.98 12.08 6.68
N ASP A 600 32.69 11.09 7.53
CA ASP A 600 32.95 9.67 7.23
C ASP A 600 31.95 9.06 6.23
N GLY A 601 30.81 9.71 6.00
CA GLY A 601 29.78 9.25 5.07
C GLY A 601 29.03 7.98 5.50
N GLN A 602 29.37 7.36 6.63
CA GLN A 602 28.83 6.08 7.10
C GLN A 602 28.28 6.15 8.52
N THR A 603 27.99 7.35 9.01
CA THR A 603 27.31 7.54 10.29
C THR A 603 25.80 7.42 10.08
N PHE A 604 25.17 6.46 10.76
CA PHE A 604 23.73 6.17 10.64
C PHE A 604 23.00 6.35 11.97
N VAL A 605 21.74 6.78 11.88
CA VAL A 605 20.82 6.97 13.02
C VAL A 605 19.55 6.15 12.79
N THR A 606 19.07 5.50 13.84
CA THR A 606 17.79 4.76 13.85
C THR A 606 17.16 4.83 15.24
N PHE A 607 15.98 4.25 15.43
CA PHE A 607 15.35 4.16 16.74
C PHE A 607 14.66 2.81 16.97
N THR A 608 14.44 2.48 18.23
CA THR A 608 13.74 1.26 18.67
C THR A 608 12.27 1.53 18.95
N GLY A 609 11.48 0.46 18.99
CA GLY A 609 10.13 0.48 19.52
C GLY A 609 10.11 0.78 21.02
N THR A 610 9.04 0.38 21.70
CA THR A 610 8.83 0.75 23.11
C THR A 610 9.72 -0.02 24.10
N PRO A 611 10.39 0.65 25.07
CA PRO A 611 10.52 2.09 25.22
C PRO A 611 11.47 2.67 24.17
N ALA A 612 11.04 3.73 23.48
CA ALA A 612 11.81 4.29 22.37
C ALA A 612 13.17 4.85 22.82
N LYS A 613 14.18 4.51 22.03
CA LYS A 613 15.57 4.95 22.16
C LYS A 613 16.10 5.27 20.76
N VAL A 614 16.94 6.29 20.66
CA VAL A 614 17.67 6.63 19.44
C VAL A 614 19.05 6.00 19.51
N TYR A 615 19.46 5.38 18.41
CA TYR A 615 20.73 4.68 18.26
C TYR A 615 21.59 5.33 17.16
N LEU A 616 22.90 5.40 17.42
CA LEU A 616 23.90 5.94 16.50
C LEU A 616 24.95 4.87 16.18
N SER A 617 25.22 4.65 14.89
CA SER A 617 26.37 3.89 14.42
C SER A 617 27.35 4.86 13.76
N ALA A 618 28.44 5.19 14.46
CA ALA A 618 29.47 6.10 13.93
C ALA A 618 30.40 5.36 12.95
N ALA A 619 30.63 5.93 11.77
CA ALA A 619 31.49 5.36 10.72
C ALA A 619 31.19 3.87 10.40
N GLY A 620 29.92 3.48 10.45
CA GLY A 620 29.48 2.10 10.22
C GLY A 620 29.91 1.11 11.31
N GLY A 621 30.24 1.58 12.51
CA GLY A 621 30.61 0.75 13.65
C GLY A 621 29.41 0.06 14.33
N THR A 622 29.61 -0.38 15.56
CA THR A 622 28.53 -0.88 16.41
C THR A 622 27.57 0.25 16.79
N TRP A 623 26.29 -0.08 16.96
CA TRP A 623 25.27 0.85 17.44
C TRP A 623 25.48 1.18 18.92
N GLY A 624 25.51 2.47 19.25
CA GLY A 624 25.46 2.98 20.62
C GLY A 624 24.10 3.59 20.91
N ASN A 625 23.55 3.33 22.10
CA ASN A 625 22.35 4.02 22.58
C ASN A 625 22.70 5.50 22.81
N ALA A 626 22.16 6.37 21.97
CA ALA A 626 22.47 7.78 21.95
C ALA A 626 21.56 8.58 22.88
N SER A 627 20.32 8.17 23.14
CA SER A 627 19.37 8.96 23.93
C SER A 627 19.10 8.44 25.34
N GLY A 628 19.41 7.17 25.63
CA GLY A 628 18.70 6.46 26.69
C GLY A 628 17.22 6.27 26.33
N ALA A 629 16.40 5.81 27.27
CA ALA A 629 14.95 5.78 27.05
C ALA A 629 14.41 7.20 27.01
N LEU A 630 13.71 7.57 25.94
CA LEU A 630 13.13 8.90 25.82
C LEU A 630 11.96 9.07 26.78
N HIS A 631 11.77 10.29 27.28
CA HIS A 631 10.67 10.65 28.17
C HIS A 631 10.01 11.98 27.75
N TRP A 632 8.77 12.21 28.19
CA TRP A 632 8.01 13.41 27.85
C TRP A 632 8.51 14.70 28.55
N GLN A 633 9.49 14.62 29.47
CA GLN A 633 10.11 15.77 30.16
C GLN A 633 11.63 15.82 30.00
N ASP A 634 12.18 15.41 28.85
CA ASP A 634 13.60 15.65 28.57
C ASP A 634 13.82 17.16 28.39
N SER A 635 14.35 17.81 29.43
CA SER A 635 14.55 19.26 29.50
C SER A 635 16.01 19.61 29.85
N GLY A 636 16.96 18.79 29.40
CA GLY A 636 18.40 19.11 29.45
C GLY A 636 19.08 19.00 30.81
N ILE A 637 18.67 18.08 31.71
CA ILE A 637 19.33 17.87 33.01
C ILE A 637 19.77 16.41 33.20
N THR A 638 21.05 16.25 33.55
CA THR A 638 21.72 15.00 33.95
C THR A 638 20.92 14.16 34.96
N THR A 639 20.60 12.91 34.58
CA THR A 639 20.49 11.63 35.33
C THR A 639 20.28 11.54 36.87
N ALA A 640 19.87 12.56 37.62
CA ALA A 640 19.77 12.45 39.10
C ALA A 640 18.46 12.95 39.74
N SER A 641 17.45 13.37 38.98
CA SER A 641 16.16 13.78 39.56
C SER A 641 15.02 13.76 38.54
N PHE A 642 14.67 12.56 38.08
CA PHE A 642 13.41 12.33 37.36
C PHE A 642 12.39 11.74 38.32
N ALA A 643 11.57 12.60 38.92
CA ALA A 643 10.52 12.20 39.85
C ALA A 643 9.13 12.55 39.30
N ALA A 644 8.84 12.13 38.08
CA ALA A 644 7.47 11.92 37.65
C ALA A 644 7.46 10.79 36.61
N PRO A 645 6.73 9.68 36.84
CA PRO A 645 6.51 8.72 35.76
C PRO A 645 5.78 9.44 34.62
N THR A 646 5.92 8.92 33.39
CA THR A 646 4.85 8.99 32.39
C THR A 646 3.50 8.98 33.09
N PRO A 647 2.50 9.81 32.73
CA PRO A 647 1.13 9.54 33.15
C PRO A 647 0.91 8.04 32.97
N ALA A 648 0.60 7.33 34.06
CA ALA A 648 0.74 5.89 34.10
C ALA A 648 0.08 5.26 32.86
N GLY A 649 0.88 4.60 32.01
CA GLY A 649 0.38 3.67 31.00
C GLY A 649 0.46 4.02 29.50
N GLN A 650 1.18 5.05 29.04
CA GLN A 650 1.37 5.26 27.58
C GLN A 650 2.85 5.17 27.18
N PRO A 651 3.26 4.10 26.48
CA PRO A 651 4.61 4.00 25.96
C PRO A 651 4.90 5.03 24.86
N ILE A 652 6.14 5.52 24.79
CA ILE A 652 6.58 6.43 23.73
C ILE A 652 7.04 5.58 22.54
N GLY A 653 6.27 5.60 21.46
CA GLY A 653 6.66 5.09 20.14
C GLY A 653 7.17 6.24 19.27
N LEU A 654 8.43 6.16 18.84
CA LEU A 654 8.94 7.04 17.80
C LEU A 654 8.41 6.60 16.44
N ARG A 655 8.23 7.57 15.56
CA ARG A 655 7.61 7.42 14.24
C ARG A 655 8.61 7.82 13.17
N ASN A 656 9.24 8.97 13.30
CA ASN A 656 10.20 9.42 12.30
C ASN A 656 11.42 10.06 12.94
N LEU A 657 12.50 10.16 12.17
CA LEU A 657 13.76 10.78 12.56
C LEU A 657 14.36 11.55 11.39
N ALA A 658 15.12 12.60 11.68
CA ALA A 658 15.84 13.37 10.68
C ALA A 658 17.24 13.75 11.19
N THR A 659 18.15 13.96 10.24
CA THR A 659 19.50 14.47 10.47
C THR A 659 19.62 15.87 9.86
N HIS A 660 20.35 16.76 10.52
CA HIS A 660 20.54 18.12 10.00
C HIS A 660 21.49 18.10 8.79
N PRO A 661 21.09 18.60 7.60
CA PRO A 661 21.87 18.45 6.38
C PRO A 661 23.21 19.19 6.38
N GLY A 662 23.32 20.28 7.15
CA GLY A 662 24.53 21.09 7.27
C GLY A 662 25.36 20.91 8.55
N HIS A 663 24.92 20.09 9.51
CA HIS A 663 25.60 20.00 10.83
C HIS A 663 25.52 18.60 11.44
N SER A 664 26.64 17.88 11.40
CA SER A 664 26.72 16.52 11.96
C SER A 664 26.44 16.52 13.46
N GLY A 665 25.68 15.53 13.92
CA GLY A 665 25.30 15.38 15.32
C GLY A 665 24.08 16.16 15.78
N VAL A 666 23.41 16.88 14.88
CA VAL A 666 22.10 17.48 15.15
C VAL A 666 21.02 16.56 14.59
N TYR A 667 20.20 15.98 15.48
CA TYR A 667 19.18 14.99 15.13
C TYR A 667 17.83 15.37 15.71
N GLY A 668 16.77 15.04 14.99
CA GLY A 668 15.39 15.22 15.42
C GLY A 668 14.64 13.89 15.33
N ALA A 669 13.66 13.68 16.20
CA ALA A 669 12.74 12.55 16.14
C ALA A 669 11.34 12.97 16.57
N VAL A 670 10.30 12.29 16.09
CA VAL A 670 8.91 12.57 16.44
C VAL A 670 8.20 11.32 16.93
N SER A 671 7.36 11.49 17.95
CA SER A 671 6.37 10.51 18.41
C SER A 671 4.96 10.99 18.07
N SER A 672 3.93 10.25 18.48
CA SER A 672 2.53 10.69 18.30
C SER A 672 2.20 12.05 18.93
N LYS A 673 3.04 12.64 19.78
CA LYS A 673 2.77 13.94 20.40
C LYS A 673 3.98 14.87 20.51
N TYR A 674 5.17 14.32 20.62
CA TYR A 674 6.37 15.07 20.99
C TYR A 674 7.40 15.08 19.86
N ALA A 675 8.06 16.22 19.69
CA ALA A 675 9.29 16.34 18.92
C ALA A 675 10.49 16.37 19.87
N TYR A 676 11.49 15.52 19.60
CA TYR A 676 12.70 15.32 20.37
C TYR A 676 13.90 15.76 19.56
N MET A 677 14.81 16.49 20.18
CA MET A 677 15.94 17.09 19.49
C MET A 677 17.23 16.89 20.28
N THR A 678 18.34 16.79 19.56
CA THR A 678 19.69 16.85 20.10
C THR A 678 20.58 17.66 19.16
N ALA A 679 21.54 18.39 19.72
CA ALA A 679 22.52 19.17 18.97
C ALA A 679 23.96 18.68 19.18
N ASP A 680 24.15 17.59 19.93
CA ASP A 680 25.44 17.14 20.43
C ASP A 680 25.62 15.62 20.33
N ARG A 681 25.12 15.02 19.25
CA ARG A 681 25.19 13.57 18.96
C ARG A 681 24.44 12.70 19.97
N GLY A 682 23.40 13.25 20.59
CA GLY A 682 22.55 12.56 21.54
C GLY A 682 22.97 12.71 23.00
N ASN A 683 24.07 13.40 23.30
CA ASN A 683 24.50 13.56 24.70
C ASN A 683 23.44 14.31 25.54
N ASN A 684 22.73 15.26 24.94
CA ASN A 684 21.61 15.96 25.54
C ASN A 684 20.42 15.96 24.58
N TRP A 685 19.24 15.68 25.13
CA TRP A 685 17.96 15.74 24.44
C TRP A 685 17.04 16.76 25.08
N TRP A 686 16.27 17.47 24.24
CA TRP A 686 15.14 18.26 24.68
C TRP A 686 13.87 17.88 23.92
N VAL A 687 12.72 18.12 24.55
CA VAL A 687 11.41 17.77 24.02
C VAL A 687 10.52 19.01 23.88
N SER A 688 9.74 19.04 22.81
CA SER A 688 8.76 20.10 22.54
C SER A 688 7.40 19.49 22.14
N VAL A 689 6.33 20.24 22.43
CA VAL A 689 4.97 19.87 22.04
C VAL A 689 4.52 20.89 20.99
N PRO A 690 4.29 20.46 19.74
CA PRO A 690 3.76 21.35 18.71
C PRO A 690 2.40 21.95 19.14
N PRO A 691 2.07 23.15 18.63
CA PRO A 691 1.11 24.05 19.28
C PRO A 691 -0.33 23.55 19.18
N ALA A 692 -1.20 24.19 19.95
CA ALA A 692 -2.66 24.15 19.76
C ALA A 692 -3.19 25.55 19.39
N PRO A 693 -4.36 25.64 18.74
CA PRO A 693 -5.02 26.91 18.47
C PRO A 693 -5.26 27.73 19.75
N PRO A 694 -5.30 29.07 19.67
CA PRO A 694 -5.66 29.92 20.81
C PRO A 694 -6.98 29.50 21.46
N GLY A 695 -7.01 29.49 22.80
CA GLY A 695 -8.20 29.12 23.58
C GLY A 695 -8.31 27.63 23.95
N MET A 696 -7.38 26.79 23.50
CA MET A 696 -7.30 25.41 23.96
C MET A 696 -6.74 25.31 25.40
N PRO A 697 -7.14 24.29 26.19
CA PRO A 697 -6.55 24.02 27.51
C PRO A 697 -5.03 23.82 27.45
N ALA A 698 -4.33 24.20 28.53
CA ALA A 698 -2.88 24.07 28.61
C ALA A 698 -2.40 22.62 28.35
N GLY A 699 -1.37 22.48 27.53
CA GLY A 699 -0.74 21.20 27.18
C GLY A 699 -1.54 20.32 26.20
N VAL A 700 -2.68 20.80 25.69
CA VAL A 700 -3.27 20.30 24.45
C VAL A 700 -2.34 20.70 23.30
N GLY A 701 -2.11 19.78 22.38
CA GLY A 701 -1.24 20.01 21.23
C GLY A 701 -1.62 19.13 20.04
N ALA A 702 -0.87 19.29 18.95
CA ALA A 702 -1.00 18.42 17.79
C ALA A 702 -0.78 16.95 18.15
N TYR A 703 -1.39 16.06 17.37
CA TYR A 703 -1.35 14.62 17.58
C TYR A 703 -0.94 13.90 16.29
N LEU A 704 -0.43 12.67 16.40
CA LEU A 704 0.11 11.86 15.30
C LEU A 704 1.12 12.62 14.45
N LEU A 705 2.20 13.12 15.07
CA LEU A 705 3.29 13.75 14.32
C LEU A 705 3.94 12.72 13.39
N SER A 706 4.21 13.10 12.15
CA SER A 706 4.58 12.17 11.07
C SER A 706 6.00 12.37 10.56
N SER A 707 6.49 13.61 10.56
CA SER A 707 7.79 13.96 10.00
C SER A 707 8.37 15.19 10.67
N ILE A 708 9.69 15.31 10.61
CA ILE A 708 10.47 16.43 11.11
C ILE A 708 11.56 16.77 10.09
N ALA A 709 11.81 18.06 9.86
CA ALA A 709 12.88 18.53 9.00
C ALA A 709 13.52 19.81 9.54
N PHE A 710 14.83 19.96 9.36
CA PHE A 710 15.59 21.11 9.84
C PHE A 710 15.62 22.23 8.80
N ASP A 711 15.54 23.48 9.27
CA ASP A 711 15.85 24.65 8.46
C ASP A 711 17.34 24.64 8.12
N THR A 712 17.68 24.49 6.84
CA THR A 712 19.08 24.26 6.41
C THR A 712 19.99 25.46 6.67
N ALA A 713 19.44 26.66 6.89
CA ALA A 713 20.19 27.86 7.21
C ALA A 713 20.55 27.96 8.70
N ASP A 714 19.86 27.25 9.60
CA ASP A 714 20.08 27.30 11.04
C ASP A 714 20.88 26.10 11.56
N LEU A 715 22.21 26.25 11.53
CA LEU A 715 23.14 25.21 11.99
C LEU A 715 23.04 24.88 13.49
N SER A 716 22.31 25.66 14.30
CA SER A 716 22.13 25.33 15.72
C SER A 716 21.08 24.23 15.94
N GLY A 717 20.25 23.95 14.95
CA GLY A 717 19.13 22.99 15.06
C GLY A 717 17.92 23.51 15.83
N ASN A 718 17.83 24.83 16.08
CA ASN A 718 16.70 25.42 16.80
C ASN A 718 15.50 25.71 15.89
N SER A 719 15.75 25.82 14.59
CA SER A 719 14.72 26.05 13.58
C SER A 719 14.40 24.76 12.84
N TYR A 720 13.17 24.28 13.02
CA TYR A 720 12.71 23.05 12.40
C TYR A 720 11.19 23.03 12.19
N TYR A 721 10.77 22.15 11.31
CA TYR A 721 9.40 21.93 10.87
C TYR A 721 8.92 20.56 11.34
N VAL A 722 7.64 20.46 11.70
CA VAL A 722 7.00 19.20 12.09
C VAL A 722 5.65 19.07 11.40
N ALA A 723 5.41 17.90 10.79
CA ALA A 723 4.16 17.53 10.15
C ALA A 723 3.31 16.58 11.03
N SER A 724 2.04 16.42 10.70
CA SER A 724 1.09 15.58 11.43
C SER A 724 0.04 14.94 10.52
N ARG A 725 -0.34 13.69 10.82
CA ARG A 725 -1.52 13.03 10.23
C ARG A 725 -2.80 13.23 11.05
N GLY A 726 -2.69 13.78 12.26
CA GLY A 726 -3.80 13.84 13.21
C GLY A 726 -4.88 14.84 12.78
N THR A 727 -6.13 14.37 12.67
CA THR A 727 -7.32 15.22 12.47
C THR A 727 -7.89 15.78 13.78
N ARG A 728 -7.20 15.53 14.89
CA ARG A 728 -7.58 15.91 16.25
C ARG A 728 -6.35 16.40 17.02
N LEU A 729 -6.59 17.22 18.04
CA LEU A 729 -5.63 17.61 19.06
C LEU A 729 -5.83 16.72 20.30
N VAL A 730 -4.79 16.55 21.11
CA VAL A 730 -4.83 15.68 22.28
C VAL A 730 -4.33 16.37 23.55
N ASN A 731 -5.00 16.10 24.69
CA ASN A 731 -4.59 16.59 26.01
C ASN A 731 -3.25 15.99 26.49
N PRO A 732 -2.64 16.51 27.57
CA PRO A 732 -1.42 15.96 28.20
C PRO A 732 -1.46 14.45 28.47
N ALA A 733 -2.62 13.95 28.89
CA ALA A 733 -2.80 12.56 29.29
C ALA A 733 -3.03 11.58 28.12
N GLY A 734 -3.24 12.06 26.89
CA GLY A 734 -3.58 11.19 25.75
C GLY A 734 -5.01 10.65 25.78
N THR A 735 -5.89 11.17 26.64
CA THR A 735 -7.22 10.61 26.94
C THR A 735 -8.39 11.42 26.40
N THR A 736 -8.15 12.67 26.00
CA THR A 736 -9.20 13.56 25.50
C THR A 736 -8.77 14.19 24.20
N TYR A 737 -9.63 14.05 23.19
CA TYR A 737 -9.41 14.56 21.84
C TYR A 737 -10.29 15.77 21.55
N TYR A 738 -9.76 16.74 20.83
CA TYR A 738 -10.46 17.92 20.34
C TYR A 738 -10.37 17.97 18.81
N PRO A 739 -11.40 18.42 18.08
CA PRO A 739 -11.28 18.58 16.62
C PRO A 739 -10.14 19.54 16.27
N LEU A 740 -9.32 19.18 15.29
CA LEU A 740 -8.33 20.09 14.72
C LEU A 740 -9.05 21.06 13.77
N PRO A 741 -8.99 22.39 14.00
CA PRO A 741 -9.57 23.33 13.05
C PRO A 741 -8.80 23.33 11.73
N ALA A 742 -9.50 23.32 10.60
CA ALA A 742 -8.88 23.41 9.28
C ALA A 742 -7.96 24.63 9.12
N SER A 743 -8.28 25.75 9.78
CA SER A 743 -7.46 26.97 9.78
C SER A 743 -6.10 26.83 10.49
N PHE A 744 -5.89 25.74 11.24
CA PHE A 744 -4.65 25.46 11.95
C PHE A 744 -3.79 24.41 11.23
N GLY A 745 -4.40 23.57 10.39
CA GLY A 745 -3.70 22.62 9.53
C GLY A 745 -2.79 21.63 10.24
N HIS A 746 -1.89 21.01 9.47
CA HIS A 746 -1.11 19.84 9.86
C HIS A 746 0.41 20.07 9.88
N LEU A 747 0.87 21.32 9.71
CA LEU A 747 2.28 21.67 9.58
C LEU A 747 2.64 22.83 10.49
N TYR A 748 3.75 22.69 11.22
CA TYR A 748 4.19 23.63 12.26
C TYR A 748 5.68 23.94 12.13
N LYS A 749 6.08 25.17 12.48
CA LYS A 749 7.48 25.61 12.54
C LYS A 749 7.81 26.21 13.90
N THR A 750 9.02 25.97 14.37
CA THR A 750 9.66 26.70 15.45
C THR A 750 10.98 27.30 14.96
N THR A 751 11.45 28.36 15.63
CA THR A 751 12.74 29.02 15.39
C THR A 751 13.55 29.18 16.69
N ASP A 752 13.07 28.63 17.79
CA ASP A 752 13.62 28.82 19.14
C ASP A 752 13.76 27.49 19.90
N GLY A 753 13.90 26.38 19.18
CA GLY A 753 14.07 25.06 19.79
C GLY A 753 12.77 24.46 20.32
N GLY A 754 11.62 24.94 19.86
CA GLY A 754 10.30 24.44 20.23
C GLY A 754 9.69 25.13 21.46
N GLU A 755 10.25 26.25 21.91
CA GLU A 755 9.65 27.10 22.97
C GLU A 755 8.37 27.77 22.46
N THR A 756 8.41 28.28 21.23
CA THR A 756 7.24 28.81 20.52
C THR A 756 7.10 28.19 19.14
N TRP A 757 5.86 28.18 18.66
CA TRP A 757 5.49 27.53 17.40
C TRP A 757 4.50 28.35 16.60
N THR A 758 4.64 28.27 15.29
CA THR A 758 3.73 28.85 14.30
C THR A 758 3.12 27.72 13.46
N SER A 759 1.80 27.73 13.29
CA SER A 759 1.17 26.89 12.28
C SER A 759 1.41 27.49 10.89
N LEU A 760 1.78 26.64 9.94
CA LEU A 760 2.03 26.98 8.53
C LEU A 760 0.88 26.57 7.61
N GLY A 761 -0.19 25.99 8.16
CA GLY A 761 -1.29 25.40 7.40
C GLY A 761 -2.57 26.22 7.51
N THR A 762 -2.63 27.39 6.86
CA THR A 762 -3.94 28.03 6.61
C THR A 762 -4.58 27.42 5.38
N GLN A 763 -5.89 27.18 5.44
CA GLN A 763 -6.65 26.50 4.40
C GLN A 763 -7.75 27.35 3.79
N ASP A 764 -7.43 28.61 3.50
CA ASP A 764 -8.16 29.23 2.42
C ASP A 764 -7.48 28.78 1.11
N VAL A 765 -8.05 27.73 0.51
CA VAL A 765 -7.63 27.21 -0.80
C VAL A 765 -7.73 28.29 -1.89
N ASN A 766 -8.52 29.35 -1.68
CA ASN A 766 -8.56 30.51 -2.57
C ASN A 766 -7.41 31.49 -2.34
N SER A 767 -6.60 31.29 -1.29
CA SER A 767 -5.47 32.15 -0.92
C SER A 767 -4.12 31.42 -0.85
N GLY A 768 -3.98 30.24 -1.48
CA GLY A 768 -2.68 29.56 -1.59
C GLY A 768 -2.31 28.62 -0.43
N GLY A 769 -3.28 28.04 0.29
CA GLY A 769 -3.06 27.07 1.36
C GLY A 769 -2.98 25.59 0.94
N LEU A 770 -2.53 24.72 1.85
CA LEU A 770 -2.58 23.24 1.75
C LEU A 770 -4.02 22.72 1.91
N PRO A 771 -4.38 21.54 1.36
CA PRO A 771 -5.66 20.86 1.61
C PRO A 771 -5.76 20.21 3.01
N PHE A 772 -6.98 19.99 3.53
CA PHE A 772 -7.24 19.50 4.92
C PHE A 772 -7.18 17.98 4.94
N VAL A 773 -5.98 17.51 4.72
CA VAL A 773 -5.61 16.11 4.72
C VAL A 773 -4.31 15.94 5.52
N PRO A 774 -4.06 14.74 6.04
CA PRO A 774 -2.78 14.36 6.63
C PRO A 774 -1.56 14.82 5.80
N VAL A 775 -0.51 15.22 6.51
CA VAL A 775 0.82 15.48 5.93
C VAL A 775 1.76 14.41 6.47
N ASP A 776 2.37 13.64 5.58
CA ASP A 776 3.21 12.48 5.90
C ASP A 776 4.67 12.83 6.06
N VAL A 777 5.16 13.67 5.15
CA VAL A 777 6.56 14.04 5.05
C VAL A 777 6.70 15.54 4.78
N ILE A 778 7.59 16.18 5.53
CA ILE A 778 8.08 17.53 5.26
C ILE A 778 9.57 17.42 4.93
N ALA A 779 10.00 18.07 3.85
CA ALA A 779 11.40 18.19 3.47
C ALA A 779 11.74 19.65 3.19
N VAL A 780 12.94 20.06 3.61
CA VAL A 780 13.53 21.37 3.27
C VAL A 780 14.54 21.14 2.16
N ASP A 781 14.51 21.99 1.11
CA ASP A 781 15.51 21.91 0.05
C ASP A 781 16.92 22.17 0.62
N PRO A 782 17.88 21.26 0.43
CA PRO A 782 19.22 21.43 0.96
C PRO A 782 19.95 22.66 0.39
N GLY A 783 19.56 23.13 -0.80
CA GLY A 783 20.12 24.30 -1.46
C GLY A 783 19.39 25.61 -1.17
N ASP A 784 18.17 25.57 -0.62
CA ASP A 784 17.35 26.76 -0.31
C ASP A 784 16.40 26.51 0.87
N SER A 785 16.70 27.13 2.01
CA SER A 785 15.89 26.98 3.23
C SER A 785 14.48 27.57 3.15
N ASN A 786 14.16 28.37 2.12
CA ASN A 786 12.80 28.86 1.88
C ASN A 786 11.96 27.88 1.05
N THR A 787 12.59 26.92 0.38
CA THR A 787 11.90 25.94 -0.45
C THR A 787 11.58 24.70 0.37
N LEU A 788 10.28 24.41 0.51
CA LEU A 788 9.76 23.31 1.30
C LEU A 788 8.87 22.40 0.45
N TYR A 789 8.90 21.11 0.74
CA TYR A 789 8.04 20.11 0.09
C TYR A 789 7.25 19.34 1.14
N ALA A 790 5.93 19.31 0.97
CA ALA A 790 5.00 18.59 1.86
C ALA A 790 4.31 17.46 1.09
N GLY A 791 4.58 16.22 1.46
CA GLY A 791 3.86 15.04 0.99
C GLY A 791 2.59 14.83 1.82
N THR A 792 1.46 14.62 1.14
CA THR A 792 0.13 14.50 1.75
C THR A 792 -0.60 13.28 1.18
N ASP A 793 -1.73 12.91 1.77
CA ASP A 793 -2.63 11.86 1.26
C ASP A 793 -3.13 12.11 -0.19
N VAL A 794 -2.98 13.34 -0.73
CA VAL A 794 -3.47 13.72 -2.07
C VAL A 794 -2.38 14.30 -2.99
N GLY A 795 -1.11 14.09 -2.65
CA GLY A 795 0.05 14.43 -3.49
C GLY A 795 1.05 15.34 -2.80
N LEU A 796 1.96 15.92 -3.62
CA LEU A 796 3.05 16.77 -3.16
C LEU A 796 2.75 18.27 -3.37
N TYR A 797 3.06 19.07 -2.35
CA TYR A 797 2.95 20.53 -2.39
C TYR A 797 4.31 21.17 -2.16
N ARG A 798 4.54 22.33 -2.79
CA ARG A 798 5.76 23.13 -2.66
C ARG A 798 5.44 24.53 -2.17
N SER A 799 6.27 25.01 -1.24
CA SER A 799 6.42 26.41 -0.85
C SER A 799 7.81 26.90 -1.25
N THR A 800 7.94 28.18 -1.61
CA THR A 800 9.22 28.84 -1.90
C THR A 800 9.43 30.09 -1.04
N ASP A 801 8.65 30.23 0.03
CA ASP A 801 8.63 31.38 0.92
C ASP A 801 8.62 30.97 2.41
N GLY A 802 9.22 29.82 2.71
CA GLY A 802 9.37 29.31 4.08
C GLY A 802 8.07 28.76 4.67
N GLY A 803 7.14 28.32 3.83
CA GLY A 803 5.88 27.67 4.22
C GLY A 803 4.70 28.60 4.37
N ILE A 804 4.77 29.84 3.88
CA ILE A 804 3.68 30.82 3.95
C ILE A 804 2.62 30.51 2.89
N ASN A 805 3.05 30.27 1.64
CA ASN A 805 2.18 29.89 0.53
C ASN A 805 2.59 28.53 -0.04
N TRP A 806 1.58 27.75 -0.45
CA TRP A 806 1.71 26.40 -0.98
C TRP A 806 0.99 26.25 -2.31
N THR A 807 1.63 25.52 -3.21
CA THR A 807 1.07 25.14 -4.51
C THR A 807 1.30 23.66 -4.74
N ARG A 808 0.36 22.97 -5.39
CA ARG A 808 0.58 21.57 -5.78
C ARG A 808 1.74 21.50 -6.76
N PHE A 809 2.77 20.73 -6.43
CA PHE A 809 3.96 20.61 -7.26
C PHE A 809 3.78 19.49 -8.28
N GLY A 810 4.15 19.74 -9.53
CA GLY A 810 3.85 18.82 -10.64
C GLY A 810 2.35 18.61 -10.87
N ALA A 811 1.56 19.70 -10.79
CA ALA A 811 0.11 19.67 -11.04
C ALA A 811 -0.20 18.97 -12.38
N GLY A 812 -1.02 17.93 -12.32
CA GLY A 812 -1.40 17.13 -13.48
C GLY A 812 -0.37 16.13 -13.99
N SER A 813 0.72 15.82 -13.26
CA SER A 813 1.64 14.69 -13.58
C SER A 813 1.67 13.62 -12.49
N LEU A 814 1.70 14.02 -11.22
CA LEU A 814 1.55 13.10 -10.10
C LEU A 814 0.05 12.82 -9.85
N PRO A 815 -0.38 11.56 -9.66
CA PRO A 815 -1.75 11.21 -9.25
C PRO A 815 -2.18 11.86 -7.94
N LEU A 816 -3.49 11.85 -7.65
CA LEU A 816 -4.01 12.15 -6.30
C LEU A 816 -3.78 10.92 -5.41
N VAL A 817 -2.53 10.76 -4.98
CA VAL A 817 -2.02 9.63 -4.21
C VAL A 817 -1.24 10.13 -3.01
N GLU A 818 -1.19 9.30 -1.97
CA GLU A 818 -0.38 9.53 -0.80
C GLU A 818 1.13 9.50 -1.11
N VAL A 819 1.86 10.47 -0.56
CA VAL A 819 3.32 10.60 -0.67
C VAL A 819 3.94 10.32 0.70
N ASP A 820 4.50 9.13 0.88
CA ASP A 820 5.01 8.63 2.16
C ASP A 820 6.43 9.14 2.48
N ASP A 821 7.26 9.35 1.47
CA ASP A 821 8.64 9.81 1.67
C ASP A 821 9.19 10.57 0.45
N VAL A 822 10.17 11.44 0.70
CA VAL A 822 10.79 12.30 -0.31
C VAL A 822 12.30 12.30 -0.13
N CYS A 823 13.00 12.19 -1.25
CA CYS A 823 14.44 12.35 -1.29
C CYS A 823 14.82 13.41 -2.33
N ILE A 824 15.69 14.34 -1.94
CA ILE A 824 16.18 15.43 -2.78
C ILE A 824 17.65 15.16 -3.09
N SER A 825 18.00 15.11 -4.37
CA SER A 825 19.38 15.03 -4.84
C SER A 825 19.81 16.42 -5.34
N PRO A 826 20.58 17.21 -4.55
CA PRO A 826 20.87 18.59 -4.94
C PRO A 826 21.84 18.65 -6.12
N ALA A 827 22.78 17.70 -6.24
CA ALA A 827 23.70 17.61 -7.38
C ALA A 827 22.99 17.47 -8.73
N SER A 828 21.87 16.72 -8.77
CA SER A 828 21.06 16.57 -9.98
C SER A 828 19.87 17.52 -10.05
N SER A 829 19.62 18.30 -8.99
CA SER A 829 18.43 19.16 -8.84
C SER A 829 17.13 18.39 -9.14
N ARG A 830 17.04 17.18 -8.58
CA ARG A 830 15.90 16.26 -8.73
C ARG A 830 15.33 15.90 -7.38
N LEU A 831 14.02 15.80 -7.35
CA LEU A 831 13.25 15.34 -6.20
C LEU A 831 12.57 14.04 -6.60
N THR A 832 12.82 12.99 -5.84
CA THR A 832 12.16 11.68 -5.96
C THR A 832 11.16 11.54 -4.82
N VAL A 833 9.93 11.13 -5.14
CA VAL A 833 8.90 10.78 -4.16
C VAL A 833 8.62 9.28 -4.19
N GLY A 834 8.42 8.70 -3.01
CA GLY A 834 7.83 7.38 -2.83
C GLY A 834 6.35 7.55 -2.53
N THR A 835 5.51 6.77 -3.20
CA THR A 835 4.05 6.82 -3.02
C THR A 835 3.53 5.52 -2.42
N TYR A 836 2.42 5.60 -1.71
CA TYR A 836 1.70 4.41 -1.29
C TYR A 836 0.91 3.86 -2.47
N GLY A 837 1.52 2.95 -3.25
CA GLY A 837 0.87 2.18 -4.31
C GLY A 837 0.93 2.74 -5.73
N ARG A 838 1.75 3.77 -5.99
CA ARG A 838 2.07 4.24 -7.35
C ARG A 838 3.57 4.25 -7.64
N GLY A 839 4.37 3.52 -6.84
CA GLY A 839 5.81 3.42 -6.98
C GLY A 839 6.55 4.75 -6.75
N PHE A 840 7.65 4.95 -7.47
CA PHE A 840 8.50 6.13 -7.38
C PHE A 840 8.20 7.11 -8.52
N TRP A 841 8.22 8.39 -8.19
CA TRP A 841 8.11 9.46 -9.19
C TRP A 841 9.23 10.47 -8.99
N GLN A 842 9.68 11.10 -10.08
CA GLN A 842 10.75 12.09 -10.01
C GLN A 842 10.43 13.35 -10.82
N ILE A 843 10.83 14.50 -10.30
CA ILE A 843 10.62 15.82 -10.91
C ILE A 843 11.88 16.67 -10.77
N GLY A 844 12.10 17.59 -11.72
CA GLY A 844 13.14 18.61 -11.60
C GLY A 844 12.74 19.70 -10.60
N THR A 845 13.66 20.08 -9.70
CA THR A 845 13.46 21.18 -8.75
C THR A 845 13.82 22.56 -9.34
N GLY A 846 14.54 22.59 -10.47
CA GLY A 846 14.96 23.82 -11.16
C GLY A 846 14.70 23.78 -12.67
N ALA A 847 14.86 24.92 -13.35
CA ALA A 847 14.66 25.00 -14.79
C ALA A 847 15.69 24.12 -15.54
N GLY A 848 15.21 23.19 -16.37
CA GLY A 848 16.06 22.30 -17.16
C GLY A 848 16.67 21.12 -16.38
N SER A 849 16.25 20.89 -15.13
CA SER A 849 16.68 19.73 -14.32
C SER A 849 15.70 18.55 -14.38
N ASP A 850 14.69 18.64 -15.25
CA ASP A 850 13.70 17.60 -15.41
C ASP A 850 14.35 16.24 -15.77
N PRO A 851 13.81 15.11 -15.26
CA PRO A 851 14.39 13.79 -15.50
C PRO A 851 14.48 13.39 -16.99
N ALA A 852 15.27 12.36 -17.32
CA ALA A 852 15.09 11.71 -18.62
C ALA A 852 13.73 10.98 -18.61
N GLY A 853 13.03 10.94 -19.75
CA GLY A 853 11.65 10.41 -19.82
C GLY A 853 10.57 11.44 -19.51
N VAL A 854 10.93 12.72 -19.34
CA VAL A 854 9.95 13.81 -19.30
C VAL A 854 9.17 13.84 -20.60
N ARG A 855 7.85 13.83 -20.45
CA ARG A 855 6.80 13.88 -21.48
C ARG A 855 7.30 14.26 -22.87
N GLY A 856 7.12 13.36 -23.83
CA GLY A 856 7.07 13.77 -25.24
C GLY A 856 5.76 14.49 -25.52
N ASN A 857 5.72 15.37 -26.53
CA ASN A 857 4.45 15.90 -27.04
C ASN A 857 3.53 14.71 -27.40
N GLY A 858 2.35 14.57 -26.82
CA GLY A 858 1.38 13.52 -27.17
C GLY A 858 1.28 12.31 -26.25
N ASP A 859 2.08 12.22 -25.19
CA ASP A 859 1.78 11.38 -24.01
C ASP A 859 0.95 12.25 -23.05
N THR A 860 -0.37 12.13 -23.15
CA THR A 860 -1.36 12.95 -22.43
C THR A 860 -1.83 12.34 -21.11
N ASN A 861 -1.55 11.05 -20.87
CA ASN A 861 -1.93 10.32 -19.64
C ASN A 861 -0.76 10.10 -18.64
N PHE A 862 0.49 10.37 -19.03
CA PHE A 862 1.71 10.44 -18.19
C PHE A 862 2.33 9.10 -17.78
N ASP A 863 2.15 8.09 -18.62
CA ASP A 863 2.71 6.76 -18.39
C ASP A 863 4.03 6.51 -19.17
N GLN A 864 4.52 7.51 -19.91
CA GLN A 864 5.70 7.44 -20.80
C GLN A 864 5.52 6.53 -22.01
N ARG A 865 4.28 6.22 -22.38
CA ARG A 865 3.91 5.46 -23.56
C ARG A 865 3.06 6.36 -24.46
N ILE A 866 2.97 5.98 -25.73
CA ILE A 866 1.99 6.56 -26.65
C ILE A 866 1.02 5.43 -26.95
N ASP A 867 -0.19 5.52 -26.41
CA ASP A 867 -1.18 4.45 -26.43
C ASP A 867 -2.62 4.96 -26.70
N GLY A 868 -3.59 4.03 -26.70
CA GLY A 868 -4.97 4.34 -27.05
C GLY A 868 -5.61 5.46 -26.22
N LEU A 869 -5.17 5.70 -24.99
CA LEU A 869 -5.69 6.79 -24.16
C LEU A 869 -5.22 8.15 -24.67
N ASP A 870 -3.99 8.26 -25.14
CA ASP A 870 -3.51 9.51 -25.75
C ASP A 870 -4.32 9.86 -26.99
N LEU A 871 -4.71 8.82 -27.74
CA LEU A 871 -5.56 8.96 -28.90
C LEU A 871 -6.98 9.39 -28.51
N ILE A 872 -7.54 8.84 -27.42
CA ILE A 872 -8.85 9.23 -26.89
C ILE A 872 -8.81 10.68 -26.39
N ASP A 873 -7.79 11.04 -25.61
CA ASP A 873 -7.58 12.39 -25.08
C ASP A 873 -7.40 13.41 -26.20
N LEU A 874 -6.63 13.08 -27.23
CA LEU A 874 -6.49 13.93 -28.41
C LEU A 874 -7.79 14.03 -29.19
N ALA A 875 -8.49 12.92 -29.41
CA ALA A 875 -9.77 12.90 -30.11
C ALA A 875 -10.82 13.75 -29.38
N ASP A 876 -10.83 13.72 -28.05
CA ASP A 876 -11.68 14.57 -27.21
C ASP A 876 -11.33 16.05 -27.29
N ALA A 877 -10.04 16.36 -27.51
CA ALA A 877 -9.53 17.71 -27.60
C ALA A 877 -9.67 18.31 -29.01
N LEU A 878 -10.02 17.52 -30.03
CA LEU A 878 -10.20 18.00 -31.40
C LEU A 878 -11.26 19.11 -31.49
N GLY A 879 -10.92 20.15 -32.25
CA GLY A 879 -11.76 21.33 -32.46
C GLY A 879 -11.76 22.32 -31.30
N THR A 880 -11.04 22.05 -30.21
CA THR A 880 -10.89 23.00 -29.10
C THR A 880 -9.85 24.05 -29.46
N THR A 881 -10.06 25.31 -29.04
CA THR A 881 -9.16 26.45 -29.35
C THR A 881 -8.45 26.94 -28.10
N GLN A 882 -7.32 27.64 -28.18
CA GLN A 882 -6.62 28.18 -26.99
C GLN A 882 -7.49 29.04 -26.06
N ALA A 883 -8.59 29.61 -26.56
CA ALA A 883 -9.58 30.34 -25.76
C ALA A 883 -10.58 29.42 -25.03
N SER A 884 -10.68 28.16 -25.45
CA SER A 884 -11.49 27.11 -24.85
C SER A 884 -10.83 26.56 -23.59
N SER A 885 -11.62 26.36 -22.54
CA SER A 885 -11.18 25.64 -21.33
C SER A 885 -10.87 24.15 -21.58
N PHE A 886 -11.13 23.65 -22.78
CA PHE A 886 -10.85 22.28 -23.22
C PHE A 886 -9.55 22.15 -24.02
N TYR A 887 -8.85 23.26 -24.28
CA TYR A 887 -7.61 23.22 -25.04
C TYR A 887 -6.50 22.58 -24.22
N ARG A 888 -6.05 21.42 -24.70
CA ARG A 888 -4.85 20.76 -24.19
C ARG A 888 -3.68 21.12 -25.08
N TRP A 889 -2.85 22.08 -24.66
CA TRP A 889 -1.70 22.50 -25.46
C TRP A 889 -0.71 21.35 -25.77
N GLN A 890 -0.70 20.29 -24.95
CA GLN A 890 0.10 19.08 -25.19
C GLN A 890 -0.44 18.20 -26.32
N ALA A 891 -1.72 18.33 -26.64
CA ALA A 891 -2.39 17.69 -27.76
C ALA A 891 -2.29 18.54 -29.05
N ASP A 892 -1.82 19.79 -28.97
CA ASP A 892 -1.40 20.59 -30.13
C ASP A 892 0.04 20.19 -30.53
N LEU A 893 0.13 19.03 -31.16
CA LEU A 893 1.40 18.39 -31.53
C LEU A 893 2.15 19.10 -32.65
N THR A 894 1.44 19.92 -33.43
CA THR A 894 2.03 20.69 -34.52
C THR A 894 2.47 22.08 -34.08
N GLY A 895 1.85 22.66 -33.05
CA GLY A 895 2.22 23.96 -32.47
C GLY A 895 2.06 25.14 -33.44
N THR A 896 1.31 24.95 -34.52
CA THR A 896 1.17 25.92 -35.62
C THR A 896 -0.21 26.55 -35.72
N VAL A 897 -1.13 26.14 -34.83
CA VAL A 897 -2.56 26.42 -34.94
C VAL A 897 -3.14 26.91 -33.61
N ASN A 898 -4.22 27.70 -33.68
CA ASN A 898 -4.93 28.19 -32.50
C ASN A 898 -5.93 27.16 -31.93
N ALA A 899 -5.98 25.96 -32.50
CA ALA A 899 -6.94 24.92 -32.22
C ALA A 899 -6.30 23.54 -32.42
N ILE A 900 -6.65 22.58 -31.56
CA ILE A 900 -6.27 21.19 -31.76
C ILE A 900 -7.10 20.65 -32.92
N ASP A 901 -6.45 20.11 -33.93
CA ASP A 901 -7.11 19.76 -35.18
C ASP A 901 -6.67 18.39 -35.74
N SER A 902 -7.17 18.05 -36.91
CA SER A 902 -6.87 16.76 -37.54
C SER A 902 -5.40 16.59 -37.91
N ALA A 903 -4.61 17.67 -38.02
CA ALA A 903 -3.17 17.58 -38.22
C ALA A 903 -2.48 17.12 -36.93
N ASP A 904 -2.97 17.52 -35.76
CA ASP A 904 -2.50 16.99 -34.49
C ASP A 904 -2.86 15.51 -34.33
N LEU A 905 -4.09 15.12 -34.66
CA LEU A 905 -4.49 13.70 -34.73
C LEU A 905 -3.56 12.90 -35.64
N THR A 906 -3.26 13.44 -36.82
CA THR A 906 -2.34 12.81 -37.77
C THR A 906 -0.92 12.72 -37.20
N ALA A 907 -0.46 13.76 -36.49
CA ALA A 907 0.84 13.79 -35.85
C ALA A 907 0.96 12.81 -34.69
N LEU A 908 -0.12 12.56 -33.94
CA LEU A 908 -0.15 11.52 -32.90
C LEU A 908 -0.17 10.14 -33.54
N LEU A 909 -1.08 9.88 -34.49
CA LEU A 909 -1.17 8.61 -35.21
C LEU A 909 0.15 8.24 -35.90
N ALA A 910 0.91 9.22 -36.39
CA ALA A 910 2.24 8.99 -36.96
C ALA A 910 3.26 8.49 -35.93
N ARG A 911 3.05 8.75 -34.63
CA ARG A 911 3.91 8.26 -33.53
C ARG A 911 3.61 6.80 -33.16
N PHE A 912 2.43 6.26 -33.49
CA PHE A 912 2.04 4.87 -33.25
C PHE A 912 2.71 3.83 -34.16
N GLY A 913 3.60 4.22 -35.09
CA GLY A 913 4.46 3.28 -35.81
C GLY A 913 3.79 2.20 -36.68
N GLY A 914 2.47 2.23 -36.90
CA GLY A 914 1.73 1.40 -37.86
C GLY A 914 0.70 0.42 -37.29
N GLN A 915 0.55 0.32 -35.97
CA GLN A 915 -0.56 -0.37 -35.30
C GLN A 915 -0.83 0.36 -33.98
N PRO A 916 -1.97 1.04 -33.80
CA PRO A 916 -2.42 1.43 -32.47
C PRO A 916 -2.74 0.22 -31.60
#